data_AF-A0A1I7KK76-F1
#
_entry.id   AF-A0A1I7KK76-F1
#
_cell.length_a   1.000
_cell.length_b   1.000
_cell.length_c   1.000
_cell.angle_alpha   90.00
_cell.angle_beta   90.00
_cell.angle_gamma   90.00
#
_symmetry.space_group_name_H-M   'P 1'
#
loop_
_entity.id
_entity.type
_entity.pdbx_description
1 polymer ?
#
loop_
_entity_poly.entity_id
_entity_poly.type
_entity_poly.pdbx_seq_one_letter_code
_entity_poly.pdbx_strand_id
1 'polypeptide(L)'
;MGVRRIKARLDAAAGFWPAMHGALDTLGFDEGYVARLTAPAHGGRRKYIKDSVWGMMDFEPHELAIIDSPLLQRLRRISQLGLTFLTYPSAEHSRFSHTLGVTHVLKRLVASISEAARREPILRAGNDEYQLYDPSADGEVARSLAHAALLHDVGHLAFSHAGETAFSAGAGLLVGGMELEDFIGCFREEGFESGLSECLSIAVCLSPRFRAFYGRVLGPGDLDGRLREICCFIGGVPHDPRYPGLANLISGAAVDADKIDYLNRDARHCGIPVGVDVSRVFLNSALVRISPDQALALSRSRVGQTGGGRFSAGVHFIVNSSGIDTYDELANAKAVLYQRVYLHQLTRNAEQVLAEAVHGTIRDPSAAANPDPRDIFTWFGYGDDELLARLSRERGSRQIATRLVTRDLPKRAFVIYRDACEPFVGLRDVFDAGEWDVHDARGALADLELVYRRATCWRLFDQLVPVDPVERPRRLAELRDLIRREAVAARRSIDPGFDPTAPGAAEPYVGLSPRFELKPINEVLVREKNSIGHSGQWTKSEELSNADNLGRGVDHVHADREWLPYVAVACTKVLYDLHAGTMASSIPDRAAPGDGSAREGFPVRPRLLLRLEEVCSRTGLDHGRLLDDMATAARAGYFGAAERIVPLDGGLLPRCGTVATRYATFRGEGGWQVSPESVAAFVRQFPVGLRQEMLSLLARGTIITRGAVGQAFDRMTAASRTRGEGGFVFARFSPNSGNVTGIALEQERRDAYLGAGHGFVRNLAELEVRLAGGPAGCVAFVDDQFASGGQASAQLLHWAGVPREEWPAAIQGERNIDMSAPGDRTLELLRSGRVRLMFVHGTETGRIRVVETARSAGFADLDVVFDGQIPASPILSEPLRGFLAEVGRGLLRAIRHGDGPVDAAADAALTADAVGYGNIGSVMVTLTSAPSHAITALWCPGVYAGQPWLPLFLRRGYRKHLVFG
;
A
#
# COMPACT_ATOMS: atom_id res chain seq x y z
N MET A 1 -38.89 16.08 -12.52
CA MET A 1 -39.63 14.93 -11.96
C MET A 1 -38.96 14.38 -10.70
N GLY A 2 -37.63 14.20 -10.67
CA GLY A 2 -36.92 13.65 -9.49
C GLY A 2 -37.17 14.41 -8.19
N VAL A 3 -37.07 15.75 -8.18
CA VAL A 3 -37.36 16.56 -6.98
C VAL A 3 -38.77 16.32 -6.40
N ARG A 4 -39.77 16.00 -7.25
CA ARG A 4 -41.13 15.65 -6.76
C ARG A 4 -41.14 14.29 -6.07
N ARG A 5 -40.37 13.33 -6.56
CA ARG A 5 -40.24 11.99 -5.94
C ARG A 5 -39.48 12.08 -4.63
N ILE A 6 -38.39 12.86 -4.57
CA ILE A 6 -37.70 13.19 -3.32
C ILE A 6 -38.69 13.75 -2.32
N LYS A 7 -39.42 14.81 -2.67
CA LYS A 7 -40.43 15.40 -1.80
C LYS A 7 -41.50 14.39 -1.34
N ALA A 8 -42.01 13.55 -2.25
CA ALA A 8 -42.99 12.53 -1.90
C ALA A 8 -42.46 11.49 -0.89
N ARG A 9 -41.18 11.10 -1.00
CA ARG A 9 -40.52 10.22 -0.02
C ARG A 9 -40.39 10.90 1.34
N LEU A 10 -39.98 12.18 1.37
CA LEU A 10 -39.90 12.97 2.61
C LEU A 10 -41.28 13.20 3.24
N ASP A 11 -42.32 13.41 2.42
CA ASP A 11 -43.72 13.53 2.88
C ASP A 11 -44.25 12.22 3.46
N ALA A 12 -43.82 11.06 2.92
CA ALA A 12 -44.19 9.74 3.41
C ALA A 12 -43.45 9.32 4.68
N ALA A 13 -42.29 9.92 4.96
CA ALA A 13 -41.51 9.64 6.17
C ALA A 13 -42.18 10.26 7.41
N ALA A 14 -42.79 9.40 8.22
CA ALA A 14 -43.49 9.82 9.43
C ALA A 14 -42.54 10.55 10.40
N GLY A 15 -42.90 11.78 10.78
CA GLY A 15 -42.11 12.58 11.73
C GLY A 15 -41.00 13.44 11.11
N PHE A 16 -40.68 13.27 9.82
CA PHE A 16 -39.61 14.04 9.16
C PHE A 16 -39.83 15.55 9.21
N TRP A 17 -40.97 16.02 8.72
CA TRP A 17 -41.27 17.46 8.73
C TRP A 17 -41.39 18.03 10.15
N PRO A 18 -42.11 17.39 11.10
CA PRO A 18 -42.10 17.82 12.50
C PRO A 18 -40.70 17.97 13.10
N ALA A 19 -39.78 17.04 12.85
CA ALA A 19 -38.41 17.11 13.35
C ALA A 19 -37.63 18.28 12.74
N MET A 20 -37.68 18.43 11.41
CA MET A 20 -37.07 19.58 10.72
C MET A 20 -37.65 20.90 11.21
N HIS A 21 -38.97 20.93 11.40
CA HIS A 21 -39.69 22.09 11.88
C HIS A 21 -39.27 22.47 13.30
N GLY A 22 -39.14 21.51 14.19
CA GLY A 22 -38.56 21.73 15.51
C GLY A 22 -37.15 22.32 15.43
N ALA A 23 -36.29 21.81 14.54
CA ALA A 23 -34.96 22.38 14.32
C ALA A 23 -35.01 23.84 13.81
N LEU A 24 -35.90 24.14 12.86
CA LEU A 24 -36.11 25.49 12.36
C LEU A 24 -36.68 26.44 13.43
N ASP A 25 -37.48 25.95 14.37
CA ASP A 25 -37.98 26.73 15.51
C ASP A 25 -36.85 27.13 16.46
N THR A 26 -35.87 26.26 16.70
CA THR A 26 -34.70 26.61 17.52
C THR A 26 -33.86 27.75 16.93
N LEU A 27 -33.93 27.94 15.60
CA LEU A 27 -33.29 29.05 14.91
C LEU A 27 -34.11 30.35 14.96
N GLY A 28 -35.37 30.30 15.43
CA GLY A 28 -36.32 31.40 15.31
C GLY A 28 -36.93 31.55 13.91
N PHE A 29 -36.75 30.56 13.02
CA PHE A 29 -37.45 30.49 11.73
C PHE A 29 -38.80 29.80 11.90
N ASP A 30 -39.58 30.25 12.89
CA ASP A 30 -40.87 29.67 13.27
C ASP A 30 -42.05 30.21 12.44
N GLU A 31 -43.24 29.64 12.64
CA GLU A 31 -44.46 30.11 11.96
C GLU A 31 -44.77 31.59 12.26
N GLY A 32 -44.45 32.06 13.46
CA GLY A 32 -44.64 33.45 13.87
C GLY A 32 -43.73 34.41 13.08
N TYR A 33 -42.48 34.05 12.85
CA TYR A 33 -41.56 34.79 11.98
C TYR A 33 -42.12 34.88 10.57
N VAL A 34 -42.52 33.74 9.98
CA VAL A 34 -43.11 33.71 8.64
C VAL A 34 -44.38 34.56 8.58
N ALA A 35 -45.24 34.50 9.60
CA ALA A 35 -46.48 35.27 9.67
C ALA A 35 -46.25 36.79 9.80
N ARG A 36 -45.16 37.22 10.43
CA ARG A 36 -44.80 38.64 10.60
C ARG A 36 -43.98 39.22 9.46
N LEU A 37 -43.45 38.39 8.56
CA LEU A 37 -42.64 38.86 7.44
C LEU A 37 -43.42 39.83 6.56
N THR A 38 -42.91 41.05 6.45
CA THR A 38 -43.43 42.10 5.57
C THR A 38 -42.61 42.13 4.28
N ALA A 39 -43.29 42.12 3.13
CA ALA A 39 -42.67 42.24 1.81
C ALA A 39 -43.21 43.51 1.10
N PRO A 40 -42.36 44.26 0.38
CA PRO A 40 -40.93 43.99 0.12
C PRO A 40 -40.05 44.35 1.32
N ALA A 41 -39.00 43.55 1.56
CA ALA A 41 -38.00 43.87 2.57
C ALA A 41 -37.32 45.22 2.24
N HIS A 42 -36.84 45.92 3.27
CA HIS A 42 -36.06 47.16 3.12
C HIS A 42 -36.75 48.28 2.31
N GLY A 43 -38.08 48.31 2.25
CA GLY A 43 -38.83 49.32 1.48
C GLY A 43 -38.61 49.23 -0.02
N GLY A 44 -38.23 48.05 -0.54
CA GLY A 44 -38.01 47.81 -1.96
C GLY A 44 -36.70 48.36 -2.52
N ARG A 45 -35.74 48.73 -1.66
CA ARG A 45 -34.43 49.28 -2.08
C ARG A 45 -33.34 48.21 -2.10
N ARG A 46 -32.45 48.30 -3.10
CA ARG A 46 -31.18 47.55 -3.12
C ARG A 46 -30.28 47.97 -1.96
N LYS A 47 -29.45 47.05 -1.49
CA LYS A 47 -28.46 47.29 -0.43
C LYS A 47 -27.08 46.85 -0.88
N TYR A 48 -26.08 47.59 -0.45
CA TYR A 48 -24.68 47.25 -0.69
C TYR A 48 -24.04 46.76 0.60
N ILE A 49 -23.31 45.65 0.52
CA ILE A 49 -22.58 45.04 1.63
C ILE A 49 -21.10 45.01 1.26
N LYS A 50 -20.23 45.52 2.15
CA LYS A 50 -18.78 45.46 1.96
C LYS A 50 -18.25 44.10 2.41
N ASP A 51 -17.55 43.41 1.52
CA ASP A 51 -16.82 42.18 1.76
C ASP A 51 -15.30 42.39 1.60
N SER A 52 -14.53 41.58 2.33
CA SER A 52 -13.07 41.67 2.31
C SER A 52 -12.49 41.18 0.98
N VAL A 53 -13.07 40.16 0.36
CA VAL A 53 -12.60 39.54 -0.89
C VAL A 53 -13.11 40.32 -2.09
N TRP A 54 -14.43 40.55 -2.17
CA TRP A 54 -15.09 41.07 -3.37
C TRP A 54 -15.35 42.59 -3.37
N GLY A 55 -15.10 43.27 -2.26
CA GLY A 55 -15.36 44.70 -2.15
C GLY A 55 -16.85 44.99 -1.97
N MET A 56 -17.44 45.87 -2.77
CA MET A 56 -18.86 46.23 -2.62
C MET A 56 -19.75 45.27 -3.39
N MET A 57 -20.59 44.52 -2.69
CA MET A 57 -21.57 43.58 -3.27
C MET A 57 -22.98 44.17 -3.16
N ASP A 58 -23.77 44.08 -4.22
CA ASP A 58 -25.16 44.56 -4.25
C ASP A 58 -26.17 43.42 -4.11
N PHE A 59 -27.25 43.67 -3.39
CA PHE A 59 -28.35 42.72 -3.20
C PHE A 59 -29.73 43.36 -3.39
N GLU A 60 -30.61 42.64 -4.06
CA GLU A 60 -32.00 43.00 -4.34
C GLU A 60 -32.91 42.80 -3.13
N PRO A 61 -34.07 43.48 -3.04
CA PRO A 61 -34.99 43.33 -1.92
C PRO A 61 -35.43 41.88 -1.61
N HIS A 62 -35.61 41.06 -2.64
CA HIS A 62 -35.97 39.63 -2.45
C HIS A 62 -34.78 38.79 -1.96
N GLU A 63 -33.56 39.13 -2.38
CA GLU A 63 -32.31 38.52 -1.87
C GLU A 63 -32.14 38.89 -0.39
N LEU A 64 -32.36 40.15 -0.04
CA LEU A 64 -32.28 40.64 1.34
C LEU A 64 -33.26 39.93 2.28
N ALA A 65 -34.48 39.65 1.83
CA ALA A 65 -35.44 38.90 2.65
C ALA A 65 -34.94 37.50 3.01
N ILE A 66 -34.23 36.83 2.10
CA ILE A 66 -33.56 35.54 2.36
C ILE A 66 -32.34 35.76 3.26
N ILE A 67 -31.52 36.78 2.98
CA ILE A 67 -30.31 37.10 3.73
C ILE A 67 -30.61 37.38 5.20
N ASP A 68 -31.66 38.14 5.48
CA ASP A 68 -32.05 38.52 6.84
C ASP A 68 -32.85 37.43 7.57
N SER A 69 -33.14 36.31 6.90
CA SER A 69 -33.84 35.20 7.54
C SER A 69 -32.99 34.56 8.64
N PRO A 70 -33.59 34.12 9.76
CA PRO A 70 -32.87 33.36 10.78
C PRO A 70 -32.15 32.12 10.22
N LEU A 71 -32.74 31.51 9.18
CA LEU A 71 -32.15 30.39 8.45
C LEU A 71 -30.78 30.75 7.85
N LEU A 72 -30.64 31.89 7.15
CA LEU A 72 -29.36 32.29 6.58
C LEU A 72 -28.42 32.92 7.63
N GLN A 73 -28.97 33.69 8.56
CA GLN A 73 -28.18 34.33 9.63
C GLN A 73 -27.46 33.31 10.52
N ARG A 74 -27.98 32.09 10.67
CA ARG A 74 -27.31 31.00 11.42
C ARG A 74 -25.90 30.71 10.88
N LEU A 75 -25.69 30.87 9.57
CA LEU A 75 -24.41 30.60 8.90
C LEU A 75 -23.29 31.56 9.33
N ARG A 76 -23.58 32.60 10.12
CA ARG A 76 -22.55 33.44 10.77
C ARG A 76 -21.80 32.70 11.87
N ARG A 77 -22.43 31.69 12.47
CA ARG A 77 -21.90 30.90 13.59
C ARG A 77 -21.32 29.56 13.13
N ILE A 78 -21.17 29.38 11.82
CA ILE A 78 -20.61 28.17 11.20
C ILE A 78 -19.39 28.60 10.40
N SER A 79 -18.20 28.19 10.84
CA SER A 79 -16.94 28.49 10.16
C SER A 79 -16.86 27.80 8.81
N GLN A 80 -16.35 28.47 7.78
CA GLN A 80 -16.18 27.90 6.44
C GLN A 80 -15.24 26.68 6.46
N LEU A 81 -14.11 26.82 7.15
CA LEU A 81 -13.04 25.83 7.17
C LEU A 81 -13.02 24.96 8.43
N GLY A 82 -14.14 24.89 9.15
CA GLY A 82 -14.27 24.08 10.35
C GLY A 82 -13.18 24.39 11.37
N LEU A 83 -12.41 23.37 11.75
CA LEU A 83 -11.35 23.48 12.76
C LEU A 83 -10.02 24.03 12.23
N THR A 84 -9.98 24.53 10.99
CA THR A 84 -8.76 25.06 10.36
C THR A 84 -8.18 26.26 11.11
N PHE A 85 -8.99 27.01 11.87
CA PHE A 85 -8.51 28.10 12.73
C PHE A 85 -7.46 27.64 13.75
N LEU A 86 -7.46 26.36 14.14
CA LEU A 86 -6.44 25.77 15.02
C LEU A 86 -5.06 25.67 14.35
N THR A 87 -5.01 25.74 13.02
CA THR A 87 -3.76 25.79 12.23
C THR A 87 -3.49 27.21 11.73
N TYR A 88 -4.51 27.86 11.15
CA TYR A 88 -4.46 29.18 10.53
C TYR A 88 -5.37 30.13 11.32
N PRO A 89 -4.87 30.88 12.32
CA PRO A 89 -5.70 31.64 13.24
C PRO A 89 -6.62 32.68 12.59
N SER A 90 -6.32 33.12 11.36
CA SER A 90 -7.16 34.08 10.61
C SER A 90 -8.27 33.41 9.77
N ALA A 91 -8.31 32.08 9.71
CA ALA A 91 -9.32 31.29 9.00
C ALA A 91 -10.63 31.17 9.81
N GLU A 92 -11.16 32.30 10.27
CA GLU A 92 -12.39 32.41 11.08
C GLU A 92 -13.59 32.88 10.25
N HIS A 93 -13.45 33.00 8.93
CA HIS A 93 -14.55 33.41 8.06
C HIS A 93 -15.68 32.37 8.08
N SER A 94 -16.91 32.87 8.05
CA SER A 94 -18.11 32.05 8.19
C SER A 94 -18.73 31.69 6.84
N ARG A 95 -19.53 30.63 6.81
CA ARG A 95 -20.33 30.23 5.64
C ARG A 95 -21.23 31.35 5.14
N PHE A 96 -21.75 32.19 6.05
CA PHE A 96 -22.52 33.38 5.66
C PHE A 96 -21.75 34.31 4.71
N SER A 97 -20.49 34.61 5.00
CA SER A 97 -19.68 35.50 4.15
C SER A 97 -19.39 34.87 2.77
N HIS A 98 -19.17 33.55 2.77
CA HIS A 98 -18.99 32.76 1.56
C HIS A 98 -20.26 32.75 0.70
N THR A 99 -21.42 32.41 1.26
CA THR A 99 -22.71 32.41 0.56
C THR A 99 -23.01 33.74 -0.12
N LEU A 100 -22.77 34.88 0.55
CA LEU A 100 -22.93 36.21 -0.07
C LEU A 100 -21.95 36.43 -1.23
N GLY A 101 -20.71 35.98 -1.07
CA GLY A 101 -19.69 36.03 -2.11
C GLY A 101 -20.04 35.18 -3.33
N VAL A 102 -20.52 33.94 -3.13
CA VAL A 102 -21.01 33.05 -4.21
C VAL A 102 -22.14 33.73 -4.99
N THR A 103 -23.13 34.30 -4.30
CA THR A 103 -24.20 35.04 -4.97
C THR A 103 -23.68 36.22 -5.78
N HIS A 104 -22.73 36.99 -5.24
CA HIS A 104 -22.12 38.11 -5.96
C HIS A 104 -21.35 37.65 -7.21
N VAL A 105 -20.52 36.62 -7.07
CA VAL A 105 -19.76 36.00 -8.17
C VAL A 105 -20.70 35.49 -9.26
N LEU A 106 -21.77 34.78 -8.87
CA LEU A 106 -22.77 34.27 -9.79
C LEU A 106 -23.48 35.41 -10.55
N LYS A 107 -23.89 36.48 -9.86
CA LYS A 107 -24.52 37.64 -10.50
C LYS A 107 -23.59 38.29 -11.52
N ARG A 108 -22.30 38.40 -11.22
CA ARG A 108 -21.29 38.90 -12.18
C ARG A 108 -21.11 37.97 -13.37
N LEU A 109 -21.07 36.66 -13.14
CA LEU A 109 -20.96 35.66 -14.20
C LEU A 109 -22.18 35.70 -15.13
N VAL A 110 -23.39 35.70 -14.57
CA VAL A 110 -24.65 35.85 -15.30
C VAL A 110 -24.68 37.15 -16.10
N ALA A 111 -24.34 38.29 -15.48
CA ALA A 111 -24.32 39.58 -16.15
C ALA A 111 -23.35 39.60 -17.34
N SER A 112 -22.19 38.98 -17.20
CA SER A 112 -21.19 38.91 -18.26
C SER A 112 -21.59 37.98 -19.40
N ILE A 113 -22.12 36.78 -19.09
CA ILE A 113 -22.67 35.85 -20.09
C ILE A 113 -23.79 36.53 -20.89
N SER A 114 -24.68 37.23 -20.18
CA SER A 114 -25.77 37.98 -20.77
C SER A 114 -25.29 39.14 -21.65
N GLU A 115 -24.25 39.85 -21.24
CA GLU A 115 -23.64 40.88 -22.06
C GLU A 115 -23.00 40.30 -23.33
N ALA A 116 -22.29 39.18 -23.22
CA ALA A 116 -21.71 38.48 -24.37
C ALA A 116 -22.81 38.04 -25.37
N ALA A 117 -23.90 37.45 -24.86
CA ALA A 117 -25.04 37.05 -25.67
C ALA A 117 -25.70 38.24 -26.41
N ARG A 118 -25.73 39.43 -25.80
CA ARG A 118 -26.25 40.66 -26.44
C ARG A 118 -25.27 41.29 -27.43
N ARG A 119 -23.96 41.20 -27.19
CA ARG A 119 -22.91 41.77 -28.06
C ARG A 119 -22.65 40.94 -29.32
N GLU A 120 -22.91 39.63 -29.27
CA GLU A 120 -22.85 38.71 -30.41
C GLU A 120 -24.25 38.23 -30.82
N PRO A 121 -25.19 39.09 -31.29
CA PRO A 121 -26.58 38.67 -31.46
C PRO A 121 -26.73 37.54 -32.50
N ILE A 122 -25.88 37.57 -33.53
CA ILE A 122 -25.98 36.78 -34.75
C ILE A 122 -24.55 36.76 -35.34
N LEU A 123 -23.84 35.61 -35.35
CA LEU A 123 -22.74 35.42 -36.30
C LEU A 123 -23.34 35.66 -37.70
N ARG A 124 -22.83 36.68 -38.39
CA ARG A 124 -23.38 37.19 -39.66
C ARG A 124 -23.75 36.03 -40.60
N ALA A 125 -24.95 36.14 -41.16
CA ALA A 125 -25.55 35.18 -42.09
C ALA A 125 -24.52 34.56 -43.05
N GLY A 126 -24.30 33.25 -42.92
CA GLY A 126 -23.44 32.49 -43.83
C GLY A 126 -22.77 31.26 -43.25
N ASN A 127 -22.51 31.21 -41.93
CA ASN A 127 -21.90 30.06 -41.26
C ASN A 127 -22.79 29.60 -40.09
N ASP A 128 -23.39 28.42 -40.19
CA ASP A 128 -23.91 27.67 -39.06
C ASP A 128 -22.76 27.45 -38.07
N GLU A 129 -22.78 27.99 -36.85
CA GLU A 129 -21.88 27.42 -35.84
C GLU A 129 -22.42 27.36 -34.40
N TYR A 130 -22.76 28.41 -33.65
CA TYR A 130 -23.35 28.21 -32.30
C TYR A 130 -24.23 29.37 -31.84
N GLN A 131 -25.35 29.10 -31.13
CA GLN A 131 -26.25 30.14 -30.59
C GLN A 131 -25.96 30.40 -29.11
N LEU A 132 -25.80 31.66 -28.72
CA LEU A 132 -25.64 32.05 -27.32
C LEU A 132 -27.00 32.16 -26.61
N TYR A 133 -27.04 31.80 -25.34
CA TYR A 133 -28.22 31.91 -24.48
C TYR A 133 -28.01 33.04 -23.47
N ASP A 134 -28.96 33.97 -23.39
CA ASP A 134 -28.98 35.05 -22.40
C ASP A 134 -29.81 34.61 -21.17
N PRO A 135 -29.18 34.23 -20.04
CA PRO A 135 -29.91 33.84 -18.83
C PRO A 135 -30.62 35.00 -18.14
N SER A 136 -30.31 36.26 -18.48
CA SER A 136 -30.98 37.46 -17.96
C SER A 136 -32.25 37.83 -18.72
N ALA A 137 -32.41 37.33 -19.97
CA ALA A 137 -33.64 37.52 -20.73
C ALA A 137 -34.83 36.83 -20.05
N ASP A 138 -34.56 35.73 -19.33
CA ASP A 138 -35.48 35.11 -18.39
C ASP A 138 -35.17 35.61 -16.97
N GLY A 139 -35.75 36.75 -16.61
CA GLY A 139 -35.54 37.38 -15.30
C GLY A 139 -35.95 36.50 -14.10
N GLU A 140 -36.73 35.44 -14.34
CA GLU A 140 -37.09 34.47 -13.31
C GLU A 140 -35.99 33.42 -13.10
N VAL A 141 -35.34 32.94 -14.18
CA VAL A 141 -34.18 32.03 -14.09
C VAL A 141 -33.00 32.69 -13.39
N ALA A 142 -32.65 33.93 -13.76
CA ALA A 142 -31.57 34.67 -13.10
C ALA A 142 -31.84 34.85 -11.59
N ARG A 143 -33.11 35.04 -11.21
CA ARG A 143 -33.53 35.12 -9.80
C ARG A 143 -33.39 33.77 -9.09
N SER A 144 -33.86 32.68 -9.69
CA SER A 144 -33.71 31.34 -9.14
C SER A 144 -32.25 30.94 -8.96
N LEU A 145 -31.37 31.33 -9.88
CA LEU A 145 -29.92 31.16 -9.76
C LEU A 145 -29.36 31.90 -8.54
N ALA A 146 -29.69 33.19 -8.37
CA ALA A 146 -29.26 33.96 -7.21
C ALA A 146 -29.77 33.39 -5.88
N HIS A 147 -31.02 32.92 -5.85
CA HIS A 147 -31.60 32.27 -4.67
C HIS A 147 -30.97 30.91 -4.38
N ALA A 148 -30.68 30.11 -5.40
CA ALA A 148 -29.95 28.87 -5.23
C ALA A 148 -28.55 29.12 -4.65
N ALA A 149 -27.84 30.14 -5.13
CA ALA A 149 -26.56 30.53 -4.54
C ALA A 149 -26.69 30.98 -3.08
N LEU A 150 -27.75 31.70 -2.70
CA LEU A 150 -28.00 32.05 -1.30
C LEU A 150 -28.35 30.84 -0.44
N LEU A 151 -28.95 29.80 -1.00
CA LEU A 151 -29.50 28.68 -0.26
C LEU A 151 -28.64 27.42 -0.29
N HIS A 152 -27.60 27.34 -1.14
CA HIS A 152 -26.83 26.11 -1.33
C HIS A 152 -26.21 25.58 -0.04
N ASP A 153 -25.82 26.48 0.86
CA ASP A 153 -25.10 26.18 2.10
C ASP A 153 -25.98 26.19 3.37
N VAL A 154 -27.29 26.43 3.24
CA VAL A 154 -28.20 26.48 4.42
C VAL A 154 -28.35 25.16 5.14
N GLY A 155 -27.89 24.06 4.57
CA GLY A 155 -27.89 22.73 5.14
C GLY A 155 -26.64 22.38 5.95
N HIS A 156 -25.59 23.19 5.94
CA HIS A 156 -24.35 22.87 6.67
C HIS A 156 -24.54 22.79 8.18
N LEU A 157 -23.93 21.79 8.80
CA LEU A 157 -23.85 21.65 10.24
C LEU A 157 -22.67 22.45 10.80
N ALA A 158 -22.61 22.59 12.12
CA ALA A 158 -21.47 23.19 12.81
C ALA A 158 -20.14 22.55 12.37
N PHE A 159 -19.11 23.36 12.20
CA PHE A 159 -17.81 23.03 11.61
C PHE A 159 -17.85 22.53 10.17
N SER A 160 -18.90 22.81 9.40
CA SER A 160 -18.90 22.62 7.95
C SER A 160 -18.68 21.15 7.56
N HIS A 161 -17.78 20.86 6.61
CA HIS A 161 -17.50 19.48 6.18
C HIS A 161 -16.89 18.61 7.29
N ALA A 162 -16.25 19.21 8.30
CA ALA A 162 -15.78 18.46 9.47
C ALA A 162 -16.97 17.92 10.28
N GLY A 163 -18.01 18.74 10.47
CA GLY A 163 -19.26 18.32 11.08
C GLY A 163 -19.95 17.25 10.25
N GLU A 164 -20.09 17.46 8.95
CA GLU A 164 -20.67 16.47 8.04
C GLU A 164 -19.96 15.12 8.11
N THR A 165 -18.61 15.12 8.11
CA THR A 165 -17.81 13.90 8.27
C THR A 165 -18.06 13.24 9.62
N ALA A 166 -18.13 14.03 10.70
CA ALA A 166 -18.46 13.55 12.03
C ALA A 166 -19.87 12.91 12.11
N PHE A 167 -20.84 13.45 11.36
CA PHE A 167 -22.21 12.94 11.28
C PHE A 167 -22.44 11.96 10.12
N SER A 168 -21.41 11.55 9.37
CA SER A 168 -21.54 10.53 8.31
C SER A 168 -20.81 9.23 8.65
N ALA A 169 -19.99 9.23 9.70
CA ALA A 169 -19.16 8.09 10.07
C ALA A 169 -19.76 7.19 11.18
N GLY A 170 -20.99 7.48 11.64
CA GLY A 170 -21.68 6.78 12.71
C GLY A 170 -22.79 5.87 12.21
N ALA A 171 -22.81 4.61 12.65
CA ALA A 171 -23.90 3.68 12.35
C ALA A 171 -25.18 4.05 13.13
N GLY A 172 -26.35 3.99 12.46
CA GLY A 172 -27.66 4.24 13.06
C GLY A 172 -27.97 5.73 13.28
N LEU A 173 -27.42 6.59 12.42
CA LEU A 173 -27.73 8.02 12.39
C LEU A 173 -29.03 8.26 11.62
N LEU A 174 -29.84 9.19 12.14
CA LEU A 174 -31.16 9.49 11.63
C LEU A 174 -31.23 10.92 11.06
N VAL A 175 -32.14 11.15 10.12
CA VAL A 175 -32.51 12.49 9.63
C VAL A 175 -34.03 12.57 9.63
N GLY A 176 -34.59 13.21 10.65
CA GLY A 176 -36.05 13.28 10.83
C GLY A 176 -36.70 11.90 10.94
N GLY A 177 -36.06 11.00 11.68
CA GLY A 177 -36.51 9.61 11.86
C GLY A 177 -36.21 8.65 10.70
N MET A 178 -35.64 9.11 9.58
CA MET A 178 -35.15 8.24 8.50
C MET A 178 -33.69 7.85 8.77
N GLU A 179 -33.27 6.63 8.43
CA GLU A 179 -31.83 6.31 8.44
C GLU A 179 -31.07 7.20 7.44
N LEU A 180 -29.86 7.61 7.80
CA LEU A 180 -29.03 8.52 7.00
C LEU A 180 -28.78 7.98 5.59
N GLU A 181 -28.50 6.68 5.43
CA GLU A 181 -28.30 6.08 4.12
C GLU A 181 -29.57 6.15 3.26
N ASP A 182 -30.75 5.94 3.85
CA ASP A 182 -32.03 6.03 3.15
C ASP A 182 -32.33 7.47 2.74
N PHE A 183 -32.04 8.43 3.63
CA PHE A 183 -32.19 9.86 3.34
C PHE A 183 -31.34 10.27 2.13
N ILE A 184 -30.03 9.98 2.14
CA ILE A 184 -29.13 10.27 1.01
C ILE A 184 -29.53 9.46 -0.24
N GLY A 185 -29.97 8.22 -0.05
CA GLY A 185 -30.46 7.34 -1.11
C GLY A 185 -31.59 7.96 -1.94
N CYS A 186 -32.51 8.69 -1.28
CA CYS A 186 -33.60 9.41 -1.95
C CYS A 186 -33.11 10.37 -3.04
N PHE A 187 -31.96 11.02 -2.82
CA PHE A 187 -31.38 11.99 -3.74
C PHE A 187 -30.57 11.26 -4.82
N ARG A 188 -29.74 10.30 -4.42
CA ARG A 188 -28.86 9.55 -5.33
C ARG A 188 -29.63 8.77 -6.40
N GLU A 189 -30.75 8.14 -6.03
CA GLU A 189 -31.65 7.46 -6.97
C GLU A 189 -32.21 8.38 -8.06
N GLU A 190 -32.25 9.69 -7.79
CA GLU A 190 -32.78 10.72 -8.68
C GLU A 190 -31.68 11.48 -9.43
N GLY A 191 -30.42 11.03 -9.34
CA GLY A 191 -29.27 11.59 -10.06
C GLY A 191 -28.56 12.74 -9.34
N PHE A 192 -28.87 12.98 -8.06
CA PHE A 192 -28.15 13.97 -7.24
C PHE A 192 -26.92 13.31 -6.61
N GLU A 193 -25.72 13.68 -7.05
CA GLU A 193 -24.45 13.25 -6.44
C GLU A 193 -24.00 14.20 -5.31
N SER A 194 -24.96 14.58 -4.46
CA SER A 194 -24.83 15.60 -3.43
C SER A 194 -24.40 15.03 -2.08
N GLY A 195 -23.66 15.82 -1.29
CA GLY A 195 -23.35 15.52 0.12
C GLY A 195 -24.57 15.67 1.03
N LEU A 196 -24.38 15.40 2.33
CA LEU A 196 -25.44 15.55 3.33
C LEU A 196 -25.86 17.02 3.45
N SER A 197 -24.93 17.96 3.44
CA SER A 197 -25.23 19.40 3.53
C SER A 197 -26.15 19.87 2.42
N GLU A 198 -25.88 19.50 1.17
CA GLU A 198 -26.68 19.90 0.02
C GLU A 198 -28.05 19.20 0.04
N CYS A 199 -28.10 17.92 0.44
CA CYS A 199 -29.36 17.20 0.65
C CYS A 199 -30.22 17.90 1.72
N LEU A 200 -29.62 18.38 2.81
CA LEU A 200 -30.31 19.15 3.85
C LEU A 200 -30.77 20.53 3.33
N SER A 201 -29.94 21.23 2.55
CA SER A 201 -30.32 22.50 1.90
C SER A 201 -31.55 22.33 1.00
N ILE A 202 -31.57 21.26 0.19
CA ILE A 202 -32.71 20.91 -0.66
C ILE A 202 -33.93 20.56 0.21
N ALA A 203 -33.76 19.75 1.25
CA ALA A 203 -34.87 19.36 2.14
C ALA A 203 -35.48 20.58 2.84
N VAL A 204 -34.67 21.55 3.29
CA VAL A 204 -35.15 22.83 3.82
C VAL A 204 -35.98 23.59 2.78
N CYS A 205 -35.49 23.69 1.55
CA CYS A 205 -36.20 24.36 0.45
C CYS A 205 -37.54 23.69 0.11
N LEU A 206 -37.64 22.36 0.26
CA LEU A 206 -38.85 21.58 0.02
C LEU A 206 -39.83 21.57 1.20
N SER A 207 -39.44 22.13 2.34
CA SER A 207 -40.27 22.13 3.54
C SER A 207 -41.52 23.01 3.37
N PRO A 208 -42.67 22.61 3.95
CA PRO A 208 -43.89 23.43 3.92
C PRO A 208 -43.69 24.84 4.49
N ARG A 209 -42.85 24.95 5.52
CA ARG A 209 -42.52 26.22 6.18
C ARG A 209 -41.68 27.14 5.30
N PHE A 210 -40.65 26.62 4.65
CA PHE A 210 -39.88 27.42 3.71
C PHE A 210 -40.72 27.85 2.50
N ARG A 211 -41.59 26.97 1.98
CA ARG A 211 -42.54 27.33 0.92
C ARG A 211 -43.43 28.51 1.31
N ALA A 212 -43.97 28.51 2.54
CA ALA A 212 -44.79 29.61 3.05
C ALA A 212 -44.00 30.92 3.18
N PHE A 213 -42.77 30.85 3.68
CA PHE A 213 -41.83 31.97 3.71
C PHE A 213 -41.55 32.52 2.30
N TYR A 214 -41.16 31.65 1.38
CA TYR A 214 -40.78 32.00 0.02
C TYR A 214 -41.95 32.64 -0.76
N GLY A 215 -43.17 32.17 -0.53
CA GLY A 215 -44.39 32.77 -1.09
C GLY A 215 -44.65 34.19 -0.60
N ARG A 216 -44.26 34.53 0.63
CA ARG A 216 -44.33 35.92 1.13
C ARG A 216 -43.22 36.79 0.55
N VAL A 217 -42.05 36.23 0.28
CA VAL A 217 -40.92 36.96 -0.33
C VAL A 217 -41.22 37.34 -1.78
N LEU A 218 -41.76 36.42 -2.59
CA LEU A 218 -41.99 36.64 -4.01
C LEU A 218 -43.39 37.10 -4.39
N GLY A 219 -44.38 36.88 -3.53
CA GLY A 219 -45.79 37.09 -3.87
C GLY A 219 -46.39 35.92 -4.67
N PRO A 220 -47.59 36.09 -5.26
CA PRO A 220 -48.30 35.03 -5.97
C PRO A 220 -47.57 34.60 -7.26
N GLY A 221 -47.45 33.28 -7.49
CA GLY A 221 -46.80 32.71 -8.68
C GLY A 221 -46.60 31.18 -8.58
N ASP A 222 -45.90 30.57 -9.56
CA ASP A 222 -45.52 29.14 -9.51
C ASP A 222 -44.33 28.91 -8.55
N LEU A 223 -44.60 29.04 -7.24
CA LEU A 223 -43.60 28.86 -6.19
C LEU A 223 -43.00 27.45 -6.22
N ASP A 224 -43.84 26.43 -6.45
CA ASP A 224 -43.40 25.04 -6.43
C ASP A 224 -42.50 24.73 -7.64
N GLY A 225 -42.76 25.33 -8.81
CA GLY A 225 -41.85 25.31 -9.96
C GLY A 225 -40.49 25.92 -9.63
N ARG A 226 -40.50 27.12 -9.03
CA ARG A 226 -39.28 27.85 -8.69
C ARG A 226 -38.45 27.14 -7.62
N LEU A 227 -39.08 26.57 -6.59
CA LEU A 227 -38.38 25.78 -5.58
C LEU A 227 -37.75 24.53 -6.18
N ARG A 228 -38.43 23.84 -7.11
CA ARG A 228 -37.83 22.70 -7.82
C ARG A 228 -36.62 23.10 -8.64
N GLU A 229 -36.69 24.23 -9.34
CA GLU A 229 -35.58 24.79 -10.10
C GLU A 229 -34.38 25.12 -9.19
N ILE A 230 -34.62 25.77 -8.05
CA ILE A 230 -33.60 26.06 -7.04
C ILE A 230 -32.96 24.77 -6.52
N CYS A 231 -33.75 23.76 -6.17
CA CYS A 231 -33.24 22.48 -5.66
C CYS A 231 -32.37 21.77 -6.69
N CYS A 232 -32.75 21.82 -7.97
CA CYS A 232 -31.95 21.30 -9.08
C CYS A 232 -30.60 22.03 -9.20
N PHE A 233 -30.59 23.36 -9.11
CA PHE A 233 -29.35 24.14 -9.16
C PHE A 233 -28.41 23.85 -7.98
N ILE A 234 -28.93 23.77 -6.75
CA ILE A 234 -28.14 23.38 -5.57
C ILE A 234 -27.51 22.00 -5.80
N GLY A 235 -28.31 21.04 -6.25
CA GLY A 235 -27.88 19.66 -6.48
C GLY A 235 -26.99 19.42 -7.70
N GLY A 236 -26.71 20.44 -8.53
CA GLY A 236 -25.95 20.27 -9.76
C GLY A 236 -26.68 19.47 -10.85
N VAL A 237 -28.00 19.35 -10.76
CA VAL A 237 -28.83 18.58 -11.71
C VAL A 237 -29.60 19.55 -12.61
N PRO A 238 -29.70 19.30 -13.94
CA PRO A 238 -30.51 20.14 -14.82
C PRO A 238 -32.00 20.12 -14.43
N HIS A 239 -32.58 21.29 -14.14
CA HIS A 239 -34.04 21.44 -13.98
C HIS A 239 -34.78 21.12 -15.29
N ASP A 240 -34.24 21.61 -16.41
CA ASP A 240 -34.69 21.33 -17.77
C ASP A 240 -33.49 20.75 -18.55
N PRO A 241 -33.61 19.54 -19.13
CA PRO A 241 -32.55 18.92 -19.92
C PRO A 241 -32.07 19.76 -21.11
N ARG A 242 -32.85 20.75 -21.55
CA ARG A 242 -32.45 21.70 -22.60
C ARG A 242 -31.44 22.74 -22.11
N TYR A 243 -31.28 22.93 -20.81
CA TYR A 243 -30.41 23.95 -20.20
C TYR A 243 -29.47 23.39 -19.12
N PRO A 244 -28.68 22.34 -19.42
CA PRO A 244 -27.79 21.71 -18.44
C PRO A 244 -26.72 22.64 -17.87
N GLY A 245 -26.27 23.64 -18.64
CA GLY A 245 -25.25 24.59 -18.22
C GLY A 245 -25.66 25.52 -17.09
N LEU A 246 -26.95 25.66 -16.77
CA LEU A 246 -27.41 26.59 -15.72
C LEU A 246 -27.02 26.11 -14.32
N ALA A 247 -27.21 24.82 -14.03
CA ALA A 247 -26.80 24.25 -12.74
C ALA A 247 -25.27 24.32 -12.55
N ASN A 248 -24.52 24.18 -13.64
CA ASN A 248 -23.06 24.24 -13.64
C ASN A 248 -22.49 25.63 -13.27
N LEU A 249 -23.29 26.70 -13.26
CA LEU A 249 -22.84 28.02 -12.81
C LEU A 249 -22.64 28.08 -11.28
N ILE A 250 -23.29 27.18 -10.53
CA ILE A 250 -23.21 27.09 -9.08
C ILE A 250 -22.46 25.81 -8.68
N SER A 251 -22.89 24.67 -9.22
CA SER A 251 -22.36 23.34 -8.90
C SER A 251 -21.77 22.72 -10.16
N GLY A 252 -20.69 23.34 -10.66
CA GLY A 252 -19.98 22.95 -11.86
C GLY A 252 -18.80 22.00 -11.58
N ALA A 253 -18.45 21.22 -12.60
CA ALA A 253 -17.41 20.20 -12.47
C ALA A 253 -15.99 20.78 -12.31
N ALA A 254 -15.74 21.96 -12.91
CA ALA A 254 -14.42 22.57 -13.00
C ALA A 254 -14.41 24.05 -12.62
N VAL A 255 -15.35 24.83 -13.15
CA VAL A 255 -15.49 26.26 -12.91
C VAL A 255 -16.95 26.56 -12.55
N ASP A 256 -17.16 27.16 -11.39
CA ASP A 256 -18.46 27.66 -10.91
C ASP A 256 -18.26 28.79 -9.90
N ALA A 257 -19.36 29.45 -9.52
CA ALA A 257 -19.33 30.56 -8.58
C ALA A 257 -18.88 30.17 -7.17
N ASP A 258 -19.19 28.95 -6.73
CA ASP A 258 -18.81 28.41 -5.43
C ASP A 258 -17.27 28.30 -5.31
N LYS A 259 -16.64 27.58 -6.24
CA LYS A 259 -15.18 27.39 -6.33
C LYS A 259 -14.45 28.70 -6.46
N ILE A 260 -14.95 29.61 -7.28
CA ILE A 260 -14.34 30.93 -7.45
C ILE A 260 -14.35 31.72 -6.13
N ASP A 261 -15.44 31.70 -5.36
CA ASP A 261 -15.46 32.35 -4.05
C ASP A 261 -14.54 31.66 -3.05
N TYR A 262 -14.74 30.37 -2.77
CA TYR A 262 -14.02 29.74 -1.65
C TYR A 262 -12.52 29.70 -1.91
N LEU A 263 -12.05 29.45 -3.14
CA LEU A 263 -10.60 29.41 -3.42
C LEU A 263 -9.95 30.76 -3.12
N ASN A 264 -10.56 31.86 -3.55
CA ASN A 264 -10.03 33.21 -3.28
C ASN A 264 -10.20 33.61 -1.80
N ARG A 265 -11.35 33.27 -1.20
CA ARG A 265 -11.66 33.58 0.20
C ARG A 265 -10.74 32.84 1.15
N ASP A 266 -10.60 31.53 0.97
CA ASP A 266 -9.75 30.68 1.81
C ASP A 266 -8.29 31.05 1.66
N ALA A 267 -7.81 31.27 0.43
CA ALA A 267 -6.44 31.74 0.19
C ALA A 267 -6.15 33.04 0.94
N ARG A 268 -7.07 34.00 0.88
CA ARG A 268 -6.93 35.29 1.57
C ARG A 268 -6.91 35.14 3.09
N HIS A 269 -7.85 34.41 3.68
CA HIS A 269 -7.97 34.27 5.14
C HIS A 269 -6.90 33.34 5.73
N CYS A 270 -6.38 32.38 4.97
CA CYS A 270 -5.24 31.56 5.36
C CYS A 270 -3.88 32.20 5.06
N GLY A 271 -3.83 33.32 4.33
CA GLY A 271 -2.57 33.98 3.93
C GLY A 271 -1.76 33.16 2.90
N ILE A 272 -2.42 32.34 2.10
CA ILE A 272 -1.77 31.57 1.03
C ILE A 272 -1.73 32.45 -0.23
N PRO A 273 -0.55 32.74 -0.81
CA PRO A 273 -0.42 33.61 -1.98
C PRO A 273 -0.81 32.85 -3.25
N VAL A 274 -2.11 32.64 -3.40
CA VAL A 274 -2.73 32.05 -4.58
C VAL A 274 -3.72 33.08 -5.11
N GLY A 275 -3.52 33.51 -6.34
CA GLY A 275 -4.38 34.47 -7.02
C GLY A 275 -4.97 33.82 -8.26
N VAL A 276 -6.26 34.03 -8.46
CA VAL A 276 -6.98 33.67 -9.70
C VAL A 276 -7.44 34.97 -10.34
N ASP A 277 -7.06 35.23 -11.59
CA ASP A 277 -7.60 36.36 -12.34
C ASP A 277 -9.01 36.07 -12.83
N VAL A 278 -9.95 36.16 -11.89
CA VAL A 278 -11.39 35.97 -12.11
C VAL A 278 -11.95 36.91 -13.18
N SER A 279 -11.29 38.05 -13.47
CA SER A 279 -11.74 39.00 -14.49
C SER A 279 -11.80 38.34 -15.87
N ARG A 280 -10.84 37.48 -16.20
CA ARG A 280 -10.78 36.77 -17.50
C ARG A 280 -11.84 35.69 -17.64
N VAL A 281 -12.16 34.98 -16.55
CA VAL A 281 -13.29 34.03 -16.53
C VAL A 281 -14.59 34.76 -16.80
N PHE A 282 -14.82 35.91 -16.17
CA PHE A 282 -16.04 36.66 -16.38
C PHE A 282 -16.12 37.19 -17.82
N LEU A 283 -15.07 37.79 -18.37
CA LEU A 283 -15.16 38.61 -19.59
C LEU A 283 -15.60 37.87 -20.86
N ASN A 284 -15.41 36.56 -20.98
CA ASN A 284 -15.66 35.83 -22.23
C ASN A 284 -16.37 34.47 -22.06
N SER A 285 -16.80 34.09 -20.85
CA SER A 285 -17.59 32.87 -20.67
C SER A 285 -18.99 33.03 -21.25
N ALA A 286 -19.56 31.95 -21.77
CA ALA A 286 -20.85 31.97 -22.44
C ALA A 286 -21.69 30.72 -22.16
N LEU A 287 -23.00 30.86 -22.28
CA LEU A 287 -23.92 29.74 -22.38
C LEU A 287 -24.22 29.50 -23.86
N VAL A 288 -23.88 28.31 -24.36
CA VAL A 288 -23.90 27.98 -25.78
C VAL A 288 -24.84 26.83 -26.04
N ARG A 289 -25.75 26.99 -27.02
CA ARG A 289 -26.63 25.93 -27.50
C ARG A 289 -25.86 24.99 -28.41
N ILE A 290 -25.81 23.72 -28.01
CA ILE A 290 -25.21 22.60 -28.74
C ILE A 290 -26.34 21.76 -29.35
N SER A 291 -26.27 21.53 -30.66
CA SER A 291 -27.20 20.66 -31.38
C SER A 291 -26.90 19.17 -31.14
N PRO A 292 -27.85 18.24 -31.43
CA PRO A 292 -27.60 16.80 -31.34
C PRO A 292 -26.40 16.32 -32.16
N ASP A 293 -26.21 16.86 -33.37
CA ASP A 293 -25.09 16.48 -34.24
C ASP A 293 -23.75 16.98 -33.68
N GLN A 294 -23.74 18.20 -33.14
CA GLN A 294 -22.57 18.77 -32.46
C GLN A 294 -22.22 17.98 -31.18
N ALA A 295 -23.23 17.61 -30.39
CA ALA A 295 -23.04 16.79 -29.20
C ALA A 295 -22.47 15.39 -29.54
N LEU A 296 -22.92 14.79 -30.66
CA LEU A 296 -22.37 13.53 -31.15
C LEU A 296 -20.91 13.69 -31.63
N ALA A 297 -20.58 14.79 -32.32
CA ALA A 297 -19.23 15.11 -32.75
C ALA A 297 -18.27 15.28 -31.54
N LEU A 298 -18.69 16.06 -30.54
CA LEU A 298 -17.95 16.24 -29.28
C LEU A 298 -17.75 14.89 -28.55
N SER A 299 -18.80 14.07 -28.47
CA SER A 299 -18.72 12.73 -27.87
C SER A 299 -17.73 11.80 -28.58
N ARG A 300 -17.56 11.94 -29.91
CA ARG A 300 -16.62 11.12 -30.71
C ARG A 300 -15.18 11.61 -30.58
N SER A 301 -14.96 12.90 -30.37
CA SER A 301 -13.62 13.46 -30.11
C SER A 301 -13.00 12.96 -28.80
N ARG A 302 -13.82 12.36 -27.93
CA ARG A 302 -13.47 11.78 -26.63
C ARG A 302 -12.92 10.34 -26.69
N VAL A 303 -12.82 9.72 -27.88
CA VAL A 303 -12.29 8.34 -28.02
C VAL A 303 -10.76 8.37 -27.83
N GLY A 304 -10.32 8.24 -26.58
CA GLY A 304 -8.90 8.14 -26.25
C GLY A 304 -8.53 8.17 -24.76
N GLN A 305 -9.38 8.66 -23.86
CA GLN A 305 -9.05 8.77 -22.43
C GLN A 305 -10.25 8.44 -21.53
N THR A 306 -9.98 7.74 -20.43
CA THR A 306 -10.93 7.03 -19.57
C THR A 306 -11.76 7.94 -18.70
N GLY A 307 -13.08 8.05 -18.96
CA GLY A 307 -14.05 8.57 -17.98
C GLY A 307 -15.22 9.39 -18.53
N GLY A 308 -16.42 8.77 -18.62
CA GLY A 308 -17.68 9.46 -18.31
C GLY A 308 -18.55 10.01 -19.47
N GLY A 309 -19.32 9.16 -20.16
CA GLY A 309 -20.61 9.52 -20.77
C GLY A 309 -20.62 10.23 -22.14
N ARG A 310 -21.69 10.01 -22.93
CA ARG A 310 -22.00 10.76 -24.16
C ARG A 310 -22.45 12.17 -23.80
N PHE A 311 -21.94 13.17 -24.51
CA PHE A 311 -22.35 14.57 -24.39
C PHE A 311 -23.79 14.74 -24.90
N SER A 312 -24.61 15.56 -24.22
CA SER A 312 -26.01 15.80 -24.58
C SER A 312 -26.21 17.11 -25.34
N ALA A 313 -27.21 17.17 -26.21
CA ALA A 313 -27.66 18.42 -26.81
C ALA A 313 -28.30 19.33 -25.75
N GLY A 314 -28.17 20.65 -25.89
CA GLY A 314 -28.70 21.62 -24.93
C GLY A 314 -27.83 22.87 -24.79
N VAL A 315 -28.18 23.75 -23.86
CA VAL A 315 -27.39 24.93 -23.52
C VAL A 315 -26.37 24.57 -22.45
N HIS A 316 -25.09 24.70 -22.77
CA HIS A 316 -23.96 24.34 -21.90
C HIS A 316 -23.14 25.57 -21.53
N PHE A 317 -22.56 25.55 -20.33
CA PHE A 317 -21.60 26.56 -19.90
C PHE A 317 -20.23 26.28 -20.52
N ILE A 318 -19.65 27.29 -21.17
CA ILE A 318 -18.41 27.19 -21.92
C ILE A 318 -17.49 28.35 -21.56
N VAL A 319 -16.22 28.03 -21.31
CA VAL A 319 -15.16 29.01 -21.06
C VAL A 319 -14.49 29.34 -22.39
N ASN A 320 -14.13 30.60 -22.63
CA ASN A 320 -13.39 30.96 -23.84
C ASN A 320 -11.92 30.52 -23.70
N SER A 321 -11.29 30.10 -24.80
CA SER A 321 -9.86 29.79 -24.88
C SER A 321 -8.94 30.88 -24.29
N SER A 322 -9.30 32.15 -24.41
CA SER A 322 -8.57 33.27 -23.77
C SER A 322 -8.61 33.26 -22.23
N GLY A 323 -9.54 32.52 -21.63
CA GLY A 323 -9.67 32.31 -20.19
C GLY A 323 -9.13 30.95 -19.72
N ILE A 324 -8.46 30.17 -20.59
CA ILE A 324 -7.89 28.87 -20.23
C ILE A 324 -6.81 28.99 -19.16
N ASP A 325 -6.02 30.06 -19.20
CA ASP A 325 -5.01 30.35 -18.18
C ASP A 325 -5.65 30.44 -16.78
N THR A 326 -6.85 31.01 -16.67
CA THR A 326 -7.56 31.12 -15.40
C THR A 326 -8.11 29.78 -14.92
N TYR A 327 -8.44 28.86 -15.84
CA TYR A 327 -8.75 27.48 -15.47
C TYR A 327 -7.53 26.80 -14.85
N ASP A 328 -6.34 26.97 -15.45
CA ASP A 328 -5.09 26.45 -14.89
C ASP A 328 -4.75 27.11 -13.54
N GLU A 329 -5.00 28.41 -13.38
CA GLU A 329 -4.88 29.11 -12.10
C GLU A 329 -5.83 28.55 -11.03
N LEU A 330 -7.10 28.30 -11.37
CA LEU A 330 -8.07 27.67 -10.46
C LEU A 330 -7.65 26.25 -10.07
N ALA A 331 -7.18 25.46 -11.03
CA ALA A 331 -6.70 24.11 -10.80
C ALA A 331 -5.47 24.10 -9.87
N ASN A 332 -4.51 24.98 -10.12
CA ASN A 332 -3.33 25.16 -9.28
C ASN A 332 -3.73 25.70 -7.89
N ALA A 333 -4.65 26.66 -7.82
CA ALA A 333 -5.17 27.22 -6.57
C ALA A 333 -5.77 26.14 -5.68
N LYS A 334 -6.64 25.31 -6.27
CA LYS A 334 -7.23 24.16 -5.61
C LYS A 334 -6.14 23.20 -5.13
N ALA A 335 -5.20 22.80 -5.98
CA ALA A 335 -4.11 21.89 -5.61
C ALA A 335 -3.28 22.42 -4.42
N VAL A 336 -2.90 23.71 -4.45
CA VAL A 336 -2.13 24.36 -3.38
C VAL A 336 -2.93 24.42 -2.07
N LEU A 337 -4.21 24.81 -2.12
CA LEU A 337 -5.06 24.90 -0.93
C LEU A 337 -5.35 23.54 -0.32
N TYR A 338 -5.61 22.51 -1.13
CA TYR A 338 -5.71 21.14 -0.62
C TYR A 338 -4.41 20.71 0.06
N GLN A 339 -3.25 20.95 -0.57
CA GLN A 339 -1.97 20.51 -0.01
C GLN A 339 -1.59 21.23 1.29
N ARG A 340 -1.89 22.53 1.39
CA ARG A 340 -1.43 23.38 2.50
C ARG A 340 -2.48 23.57 3.59
N VAL A 341 -3.76 23.66 3.23
CA VAL A 341 -4.85 24.04 4.12
C VAL A 341 -5.75 22.86 4.41
N TYR A 342 -6.50 22.36 3.42
CA TYR A 342 -7.55 21.36 3.67
C TYR A 342 -7.00 20.01 4.14
N LEU A 343 -5.84 19.59 3.62
CA LEU A 343 -5.17 18.36 4.06
C LEU A 343 -4.12 18.60 5.16
N HIS A 344 -4.15 19.76 5.81
CA HIS A 344 -3.21 20.06 6.88
C HIS A 344 -3.44 19.11 8.06
N GLN A 345 -2.40 18.39 8.46
CA GLN A 345 -2.46 17.35 9.49
C GLN A 345 -3.12 17.81 10.80
N LEU A 346 -2.82 19.01 11.29
CA LEU A 346 -3.35 19.47 12.58
C LEU A 346 -4.87 19.69 12.51
N THR A 347 -5.36 20.21 11.38
CA THR A 347 -6.78 20.38 11.10
C THR A 347 -7.44 19.01 11.07
N ARG A 348 -6.91 18.07 10.28
CA ARG A 348 -7.46 16.71 10.17
C ARG A 348 -7.50 15.96 11.50
N ASN A 349 -6.48 16.13 12.35
CA ASN A 349 -6.48 15.56 13.70
C ASN A 349 -7.62 16.14 14.54
N ALA A 350 -7.86 17.44 14.44
CA ALA A 350 -8.94 18.09 15.18
C ALA A 350 -10.32 17.62 14.67
N GLU A 351 -10.50 17.49 13.36
CA GLU A 351 -11.74 16.95 12.75
C GLU A 351 -12.04 15.53 13.24
N GLN A 352 -11.00 14.70 13.37
CA GLN A 352 -11.14 13.36 13.92
C GLN A 352 -11.53 13.37 15.41
N VAL A 353 -10.90 14.23 16.22
CA VAL A 353 -11.28 14.41 17.63
C VAL A 353 -12.74 14.89 17.74
N LEU A 354 -13.19 15.76 16.84
CA LEU A 354 -14.60 16.19 16.75
C LEU A 354 -15.52 15.00 16.41
N ALA A 355 -15.17 14.20 15.41
CA ALA A 355 -15.95 13.03 15.02
C ALA A 355 -16.07 12.02 16.17
N GLU A 356 -14.99 11.78 16.91
CA GLU A 356 -15.03 10.91 18.08
C GLU A 356 -15.85 11.49 19.23
N ALA A 357 -15.79 12.81 19.47
CA ALA A 357 -16.65 13.46 20.44
C ALA A 357 -18.14 13.30 20.07
N VAL A 358 -18.51 13.58 18.82
CA VAL A 358 -19.89 13.42 18.32
C VAL A 358 -20.36 11.96 18.49
N HIS A 359 -19.56 10.99 18.05
CA HIS A 359 -19.89 9.57 18.20
C HIS A 359 -19.97 9.11 19.66
N GLY A 360 -19.12 9.66 20.53
CA GLY A 360 -19.15 9.39 21.96
C GLY A 360 -20.50 9.78 22.58
N THR A 361 -21.07 10.92 22.19
CA THR A 361 -22.42 11.32 22.62
C THR A 361 -23.51 10.43 22.03
N ILE A 362 -23.41 10.09 20.73
CA ILE A 362 -24.40 9.24 20.03
C ILE A 362 -24.48 7.83 20.64
N ARG A 363 -23.33 7.28 21.07
CA ARG A 363 -23.23 5.91 21.63
C ARG A 363 -23.58 5.81 23.11
N ASP A 364 -23.69 6.94 23.82
CA ASP A 364 -23.93 6.93 25.27
C ASP A 364 -25.32 6.33 25.55
N PRO A 365 -25.43 5.19 26.26
CA PRO A 365 -26.72 4.55 26.56
C PRO A 365 -27.64 5.42 27.42
N SER A 366 -27.09 6.41 28.15
CA SER A 366 -27.87 7.38 28.91
C SER A 366 -28.50 8.47 28.04
N ALA A 367 -28.12 8.54 26.76
CA ALA A 367 -28.59 9.52 25.80
C ALA A 367 -29.94 9.15 25.15
N ALA A 368 -30.77 8.33 25.81
CA ALA A 368 -32.21 8.21 25.54
C ALA A 368 -32.99 9.52 25.81
N ALA A 369 -32.29 10.66 25.80
CA ALA A 369 -32.83 11.99 26.01
C ALA A 369 -33.66 12.42 24.80
N ASN A 370 -34.69 13.21 25.06
CA ASN A 370 -35.42 13.94 24.04
C ASN A 370 -34.84 15.37 23.97
N PRO A 371 -34.27 15.80 22.83
CA PRO A 371 -34.26 15.15 21.52
C PRO A 371 -33.13 14.11 21.33
N ASP A 372 -33.41 13.08 20.52
CA ASP A 372 -32.49 11.96 20.24
C ASP A 372 -31.20 12.47 19.57
N PRO A 373 -30.02 12.24 20.17
CA PRO A 373 -28.74 12.67 19.59
C PRO A 373 -28.39 11.96 18.28
N ARG A 374 -29.07 10.86 17.92
CA ARG A 374 -28.89 10.19 16.62
C ARG A 374 -29.54 10.96 15.47
N ASP A 375 -30.55 11.78 15.74
CA ASP A 375 -31.20 12.57 14.70
C ASP A 375 -30.41 13.85 14.41
N ILE A 376 -30.01 14.04 13.16
CA ILE A 376 -29.24 15.21 12.70
C ILE A 376 -29.98 16.53 12.99
N PHE A 377 -31.32 16.53 12.98
CA PHE A 377 -32.10 17.74 13.32
C PHE A 377 -31.92 18.19 14.77
N THR A 378 -31.49 17.31 15.67
CA THR A 378 -31.07 17.67 17.04
C THR A 378 -29.87 18.61 17.07
N TRP A 379 -29.06 18.63 16.01
CA TRP A 379 -27.80 19.38 15.92
C TRP A 379 -27.87 20.52 14.91
N PHE A 380 -28.85 20.50 14.00
CA PHE A 380 -28.99 21.47 12.91
C PHE A 380 -29.04 22.94 13.39
N GLY A 381 -29.59 23.20 14.58
CA GLY A 381 -29.67 24.55 15.15
C GLY A 381 -28.34 25.12 15.64
N TYR A 382 -27.35 24.28 15.89
CA TYR A 382 -26.13 24.63 16.61
C TYR A 382 -25.13 25.38 15.72
N GLY A 383 -24.54 26.45 16.26
CA GLY A 383 -23.26 26.97 15.78
C GLY A 383 -22.06 26.19 16.33
N ASP A 384 -20.86 26.53 15.86
CA ASP A 384 -19.59 25.87 16.22
C ASP A 384 -19.35 25.84 17.73
N ASP A 385 -19.44 27.00 18.39
CA ASP A 385 -19.24 27.13 19.83
C ASP A 385 -20.32 26.40 20.65
N GLU A 386 -21.57 26.45 20.19
CA GLU A 386 -22.71 25.80 20.84
C GLU A 386 -22.55 24.27 20.81
N LEU A 387 -22.14 23.72 19.66
CA LEU A 387 -21.89 22.29 19.51
C LEU A 387 -20.76 21.86 20.44
N LEU A 388 -19.63 22.58 20.40
CA LEU A 388 -18.48 22.25 21.23
C LEU A 388 -18.78 22.35 22.73
N ALA A 389 -19.56 23.35 23.15
CA ALA A 389 -20.01 23.50 24.52
C ALA A 389 -20.92 22.34 24.97
N ARG A 390 -21.81 21.87 24.10
CA ARG A 390 -22.65 20.69 24.37
C ARG A 390 -21.79 19.44 24.52
N LEU A 391 -20.94 19.14 23.54
CA LEU A 391 -20.06 17.97 23.56
C LEU A 391 -19.12 17.96 24.78
N SER A 392 -18.72 19.13 25.28
CA SER A 392 -17.86 19.27 26.47
C SER A 392 -18.60 19.04 27.80
N ARG A 393 -19.94 18.99 27.80
CA ARG A 393 -20.76 18.72 29.00
C ARG A 393 -21.26 17.28 29.06
N GLU A 394 -21.46 16.67 27.90
CA GLU A 394 -21.99 15.31 27.76
C GLU A 394 -21.01 14.24 28.25
N ARG A 395 -21.50 13.26 29.03
CA ARG A 395 -20.64 12.28 29.70
C ARG A 395 -19.82 11.45 28.70
N GLY A 396 -20.45 10.97 27.63
CA GLY A 396 -19.81 10.15 26.59
C GLY A 396 -18.74 10.87 25.75
N SER A 397 -18.70 12.21 25.75
CA SER A 397 -17.82 12.99 24.87
C SER A 397 -16.94 14.03 25.58
N ARG A 398 -17.23 14.35 26.84
CA ARG A 398 -16.59 15.45 27.59
C ARG A 398 -15.07 15.42 27.55
N GLN A 399 -14.46 14.26 27.79
CA GLN A 399 -13.01 14.14 27.81
C GLN A 399 -12.41 14.45 26.44
N ILE A 400 -12.97 13.90 25.36
CA ILE A 400 -12.50 14.09 23.99
C ILE A 400 -12.77 15.50 23.49
N ALA A 401 -13.98 16.04 23.71
CA ALA A 401 -14.35 17.38 23.27
C ALA A 401 -13.51 18.48 23.95
N THR A 402 -13.17 18.30 25.23
CA THR A 402 -12.31 19.24 25.97
C THR A 402 -10.94 19.41 25.30
N ARG A 403 -10.45 18.37 24.60
CA ARG A 403 -9.17 18.42 23.88
C ARG A 403 -9.17 19.44 22.74
N LEU A 404 -10.31 19.67 22.09
CA LEU A 404 -10.43 20.71 21.07
C LEU A 404 -10.34 22.11 21.70
N VAL A 405 -10.97 22.29 22.86
CA VAL A 405 -10.96 23.56 23.61
C VAL A 405 -9.58 23.88 24.16
N THR A 406 -8.90 22.90 24.76
CA THR A 406 -7.56 23.07 25.36
C THR A 406 -6.42 22.91 24.34
N ARG A 407 -6.75 22.58 23.09
CA ARG A 407 -5.80 22.25 22.01
C ARG A 407 -4.85 21.09 22.35
N ASP A 408 -5.29 20.17 23.20
CA ASP A 408 -4.58 18.93 23.53
C ASP A 408 -4.82 17.85 22.47
N LEU A 409 -4.27 18.07 21.27
CA LEU A 409 -4.49 17.22 20.11
C LEU A 409 -3.48 16.07 20.02
N PRO A 410 -3.93 14.88 19.56
CA PRO A 410 -3.07 13.71 19.38
C PRO A 410 -1.98 13.96 18.32
N LYS A 411 -0.88 13.20 18.43
CA LYS A 411 0.29 13.30 17.54
C LYS A 411 0.38 12.08 16.63
N ARG A 412 1.14 12.19 15.53
CA ARG A 412 1.30 11.09 14.57
C ARG A 412 2.13 9.99 15.22
N ALA A 413 1.52 8.82 15.36
CA ALA A 413 2.20 7.60 15.77
C ALA A 413 2.69 6.80 14.56
N PHE A 414 1.97 6.87 13.43
CA PHE A 414 2.29 6.10 12.25
C PHE A 414 1.84 6.80 10.96
N VAL A 415 2.50 6.49 9.85
CA VAL A 415 2.30 7.09 8.53
C VAL A 415 2.38 5.99 7.49
N ILE A 416 1.36 5.84 6.64
CA ILE A 416 1.40 4.97 5.47
C ILE A 416 1.34 5.81 4.21
N TYR A 417 2.27 5.57 3.29
CA TYR A 417 2.45 6.35 2.07
C TYR A 417 2.86 5.41 0.93
N ARG A 418 2.86 5.94 -0.31
CA ARG A 418 3.10 5.17 -1.55
C ARG A 418 4.33 4.26 -1.53
N ASP A 419 5.40 4.69 -0.87
CA ASP A 419 6.67 3.98 -0.81
C ASP A 419 7.00 3.53 0.63
N ALA A 420 5.98 3.36 1.46
CA ALA A 420 6.12 2.92 2.86
C ALA A 420 6.72 1.52 2.98
N CYS A 421 6.67 0.74 1.90
CA CYS A 421 7.15 -0.63 1.90
C CYS A 421 8.52 -0.78 1.25
N GLU A 422 9.32 -1.69 1.80
CA GLU A 422 10.57 -2.17 1.23
C GLU A 422 10.49 -3.68 0.94
N PRO A 423 11.21 -4.18 -0.07
CA PRO A 423 11.34 -5.61 -0.28
C PRO A 423 12.09 -6.25 0.88
N PHE A 424 11.89 -7.54 1.09
CA PHE A 424 12.63 -8.29 2.09
C PHE A 424 14.14 -8.34 1.79
N VAL A 425 14.50 -8.43 0.51
CA VAL A 425 15.85 -8.29 -0.01
C VAL A 425 15.76 -7.77 -1.45
N GLY A 426 16.69 -6.90 -1.87
CA GLY A 426 16.74 -6.47 -3.26
C GLY A 426 17.16 -7.63 -4.17
N LEU A 427 16.51 -7.79 -5.32
CA LEU A 427 16.85 -8.86 -6.28
C LEU A 427 18.31 -8.77 -6.75
N ARG A 428 18.83 -7.54 -6.90
CA ARG A 428 20.24 -7.27 -7.22
C ARG A 428 21.22 -7.72 -6.13
N ASP A 429 20.76 -7.84 -4.89
CA ASP A 429 21.60 -8.19 -3.75
C ASP A 429 21.75 -9.71 -3.62
N VAL A 430 20.86 -10.47 -4.27
CA VAL A 430 20.89 -11.95 -4.32
C VAL A 430 21.24 -12.50 -5.69
N PHE A 431 21.12 -11.74 -6.78
CA PHE A 431 21.52 -12.15 -8.14
C PHE A 431 22.66 -11.30 -8.69
N ASP A 432 23.67 -11.96 -9.25
CA ASP A 432 24.75 -11.31 -10.01
C ASP A 432 24.21 -10.73 -11.32
N ALA A 433 24.52 -9.45 -11.58
CA ALA A 433 24.09 -8.75 -12.78
C ALA A 433 24.69 -9.35 -14.07
N GLY A 434 25.75 -10.15 -13.98
CA GLY A 434 26.45 -10.70 -15.15
C GLY A 434 25.70 -11.80 -15.93
N GLU A 435 24.68 -12.45 -15.34
CA GLU A 435 23.88 -13.46 -16.05
C GLU A 435 22.65 -12.88 -16.77
N TRP A 436 22.31 -11.61 -16.51
CA TRP A 436 21.20 -10.91 -17.15
C TRP A 436 21.78 -9.76 -17.98
N ASP A 437 21.42 -9.63 -19.26
CA ASP A 437 22.04 -8.63 -20.15
C ASP A 437 22.06 -7.22 -19.51
N VAL A 438 23.26 -6.68 -19.29
CA VAL A 438 23.59 -5.71 -18.23
C VAL A 438 22.98 -4.32 -18.50
N HIS A 439 22.44 -4.08 -19.69
CA HIS A 439 21.76 -2.83 -20.04
C HIS A 439 20.23 -2.87 -19.85
N ASP A 440 19.59 -4.03 -20.03
CA ASP A 440 18.14 -4.21 -19.86
C ASP A 440 17.78 -4.70 -18.44
N ALA A 441 18.65 -5.49 -17.82
CA ALA A 441 18.39 -6.14 -16.54
C ALA A 441 18.29 -5.17 -15.35
N ARG A 442 19.13 -4.12 -15.33
CA ARG A 442 19.13 -3.13 -14.24
C ARG A 442 17.87 -2.25 -14.27
N GLY A 443 17.43 -1.85 -15.47
CA GLY A 443 16.17 -1.15 -15.66
C GLY A 443 14.97 -2.05 -15.32
N ALA A 444 14.93 -3.25 -15.88
CA ALA A 444 13.83 -4.19 -15.67
C ALA A 444 13.68 -4.65 -14.20
N LEU A 445 14.77 -4.91 -13.48
CA LEU A 445 14.73 -5.29 -12.05
C LEU A 445 14.26 -4.13 -11.18
N ALA A 446 14.75 -2.91 -11.42
CA ALA A 446 14.32 -1.71 -10.70
C ALA A 446 12.85 -1.36 -11.02
N ASP A 447 12.43 -1.52 -12.28
CA ASP A 447 11.06 -1.28 -12.72
C ASP A 447 10.11 -2.34 -12.14
N LEU A 448 10.50 -3.62 -12.11
CA LEU A 448 9.72 -4.68 -11.46
C LEU A 448 9.56 -4.43 -9.97
N GLU A 449 10.64 -4.02 -9.29
CA GLU A 449 10.61 -3.70 -7.87
C GLU A 449 9.75 -2.45 -7.58
N LEU A 450 9.84 -1.42 -8.43
CA LEU A 450 9.05 -0.20 -8.32
C LEU A 450 7.56 -0.45 -8.63
N VAL A 451 7.26 -1.21 -9.68
CA VAL A 451 5.90 -1.61 -10.05
C VAL A 451 5.29 -2.46 -8.94
N TYR A 452 6.06 -3.36 -8.34
CA TYR A 452 5.58 -4.18 -7.23
C TYR A 452 5.37 -3.37 -5.95
N ARG A 453 6.32 -2.52 -5.55
CA ARG A 453 6.18 -1.62 -4.40
C ARG A 453 4.92 -0.75 -4.54
N ARG A 454 4.70 -0.17 -5.72
CA ARG A 454 3.52 0.67 -6.02
C ARG A 454 2.23 -0.16 -6.05
N ALA A 455 2.19 -1.27 -6.77
CA ALA A 455 0.99 -2.10 -6.84
C ALA A 455 0.60 -2.68 -5.47
N THR A 456 1.59 -3.04 -4.64
CA THR A 456 1.39 -3.61 -3.30
C THR A 456 0.85 -2.57 -2.32
N CYS A 457 1.46 -1.38 -2.23
CA CYS A 457 1.01 -0.35 -1.30
C CYS A 457 -0.38 0.21 -1.65
N TRP A 458 -0.66 0.45 -2.95
CA TRP A 458 -1.93 1.02 -3.37
C TRP A 458 -3.10 0.07 -3.10
N ARG A 459 -2.96 -1.20 -3.51
CA ARG A 459 -4.02 -2.20 -3.29
C ARG A 459 -4.18 -2.54 -1.81
N LEU A 460 -3.14 -2.40 -0.98
CA LEU A 460 -3.22 -2.68 0.45
C LEU A 460 -4.30 -1.80 1.10
N PHE A 461 -4.24 -0.49 0.91
CA PHE A 461 -5.19 0.40 1.59
C PHE A 461 -6.60 0.26 1.04
N ASP A 462 -6.77 0.17 -0.28
CA ASP A 462 -8.07 -0.04 -0.92
C ASP A 462 -8.74 -1.35 -0.47
N GLN A 463 -7.95 -2.39 -0.16
CA GLN A 463 -8.44 -3.67 0.38
C GLN A 463 -8.74 -3.61 1.89
N LEU A 464 -7.95 -2.86 2.66
CA LEU A 464 -8.14 -2.72 4.12
C LEU A 464 -9.31 -1.79 4.46
N VAL A 465 -9.55 -0.79 3.62
CA VAL A 465 -10.58 0.22 3.81
C VAL A 465 -11.30 0.40 2.46
N PRO A 466 -12.47 -0.24 2.26
CA PRO A 466 -13.16 -0.19 0.98
C PRO A 466 -13.56 1.24 0.62
N VAL A 467 -13.69 1.51 -0.68
CA VAL A 467 -14.15 2.80 -1.20
C VAL A 467 -15.64 3.04 -0.91
N ASP A 468 -16.40 1.98 -0.64
CA ASP A 468 -17.83 2.08 -0.31
C ASP A 468 -18.05 3.01 0.90
N PRO A 469 -18.74 4.15 0.71
CA PRO A 469 -18.99 5.12 1.78
C PRO A 469 -19.77 4.54 2.96
N VAL A 470 -20.49 3.42 2.78
CA VAL A 470 -21.25 2.74 3.84
C VAL A 470 -20.36 1.77 4.63
N GLU A 471 -19.54 0.95 3.96
CA GLU A 471 -18.68 -0.02 4.66
C GLU A 471 -17.43 0.64 5.28
N ARG A 472 -16.95 1.72 4.67
CA ARG A 472 -15.70 2.40 5.05
C ARG A 472 -15.65 2.82 6.52
N PRO A 473 -16.65 3.52 7.11
CA PRO A 473 -16.62 3.93 8.51
C PRO A 473 -16.54 2.74 9.48
N ARG A 474 -17.28 1.65 9.18
CA ARG A 474 -17.27 0.43 10.00
C ARG A 474 -15.89 -0.22 10.01
N ARG A 475 -15.27 -0.39 8.84
CA ARG A 475 -13.92 -0.98 8.71
C ARG A 475 -12.85 -0.13 9.40
N LEU A 476 -12.94 1.20 9.29
CA LEU A 476 -12.05 2.12 10.01
C LEU A 476 -12.20 1.98 11.53
N ALA A 477 -13.43 1.84 12.04
CA ALA A 477 -13.66 1.60 13.46
C ALA A 477 -13.08 0.27 13.94
N GLU A 478 -13.24 -0.82 13.17
CA GLU A 478 -12.67 -2.14 13.46
C GLU A 478 -11.14 -2.10 13.51
N LEU A 479 -10.51 -1.44 12.51
CA LEU A 479 -9.06 -1.29 12.44
C LEU A 479 -8.51 -0.44 13.60
N ARG A 480 -9.19 0.66 13.93
CA ARG A 480 -8.82 1.50 15.08
C ARG A 480 -8.83 0.69 16.37
N ASP A 481 -9.90 -0.06 16.61
CA ASP A 481 -10.06 -0.84 17.84
C ASP A 481 -9.04 -1.98 17.92
N LEU A 482 -8.67 -2.56 16.77
CA LEU A 482 -7.58 -3.53 16.68
C LEU A 482 -6.23 -2.90 17.05
N ILE A 483 -5.87 -1.76 16.45
CA ILE A 483 -4.62 -1.04 16.75
C ILE A 483 -4.57 -0.65 18.23
N ARG A 484 -5.69 -0.19 18.81
CA ARG A 484 -5.77 0.15 20.24
C ARG A 484 -5.46 -1.05 21.13
N ARG A 485 -6.07 -2.21 20.86
CA ARG A 485 -5.81 -3.45 21.62
C ARG A 485 -4.36 -3.90 21.49
N GLU A 486 -3.81 -3.86 20.28
CA GLU A 486 -2.43 -4.22 20.00
C GLU A 486 -1.43 -3.26 20.65
N ALA A 487 -1.73 -1.96 20.74
CA ALA A 487 -0.89 -0.99 21.43
C ALA A 487 -0.80 -1.27 22.94
N VAL A 488 -1.91 -1.66 23.57
CA VAL A 488 -1.92 -2.09 24.98
C VAL A 488 -1.08 -3.36 25.16
N ALA A 489 -1.22 -4.34 24.26
CA ALA A 489 -0.41 -5.56 24.29
C ALA A 489 1.08 -5.27 24.10
N ALA A 490 1.44 -4.42 23.14
CA ALA A 490 2.81 -3.98 22.89
C ALA A 490 3.39 -3.30 24.14
N ARG A 491 2.65 -2.37 24.77
CA ARG A 491 3.10 -1.69 26.00
C ARG A 491 3.35 -2.66 27.14
N ARG A 492 2.47 -3.64 27.38
CA ARG A 492 2.69 -4.68 28.40
C ARG A 492 3.96 -5.52 28.14
N SER A 493 4.27 -5.79 26.88
CA SER A 493 5.47 -6.52 26.50
C SER A 493 6.76 -5.70 26.64
N ILE A 494 6.68 -4.38 26.48
CA ILE A 494 7.82 -3.46 26.56
C ILE A 494 8.06 -2.97 27.99
N ASP A 495 6.98 -2.69 28.72
CA ASP A 495 6.95 -2.24 30.12
C ASP A 495 6.12 -3.22 30.96
N PRO A 496 6.75 -4.27 31.53
CA PRO A 496 6.06 -5.25 32.37
C PRO A 496 5.41 -4.67 33.64
N GLY A 497 5.79 -3.45 34.05
CA GLY A 497 5.18 -2.74 35.17
C GLY A 497 3.84 -2.09 34.83
N PHE A 498 3.46 -2.03 33.55
CA PHE A 498 2.22 -1.44 33.10
C PHE A 498 1.02 -2.39 33.29
N ASP A 499 0.11 -2.00 34.18
CA ASP A 499 -1.20 -2.63 34.34
C ASP A 499 -2.32 -1.74 33.78
N PRO A 500 -2.94 -2.08 32.65
CA PRO A 500 -4.05 -1.30 32.09
C PRO A 500 -5.34 -1.41 32.92
N THR A 501 -5.40 -2.29 33.92
CA THR A 501 -6.55 -2.40 34.84
C THR A 501 -6.39 -1.51 36.09
N ALA A 502 -5.22 -0.90 36.28
CA ALA A 502 -4.96 -0.03 37.41
C ALA A 502 -5.86 1.22 37.39
N PRO A 503 -6.35 1.69 38.55
CA PRO A 503 -7.12 2.93 38.64
C PRO A 503 -6.32 4.11 38.07
N GLY A 504 -6.82 4.72 37.00
CA GLY A 504 -6.17 5.86 36.32
C GLY A 504 -5.28 5.49 35.13
N ALA A 505 -5.16 4.21 34.77
CA ALA A 505 -4.53 3.82 33.51
C ALA A 505 -5.36 4.34 32.33
N ALA A 506 -4.84 5.32 31.61
CA ALA A 506 -5.50 5.86 30.42
C ALA A 506 -5.44 4.85 29.27
N GLU A 507 -6.57 4.56 28.63
CA GLU A 507 -6.57 3.83 27.37
C GLU A 507 -5.87 4.66 26.27
N PRO A 508 -5.18 4.01 25.31
CA PRO A 508 -4.63 4.72 24.18
C PRO A 508 -5.74 5.36 23.35
N TYR A 509 -5.68 6.67 23.17
CA TYR A 509 -6.33 7.29 22.04
C TYR A 509 -5.70 6.79 20.74
N VAL A 510 -6.51 6.32 19.79
CA VAL A 510 -6.07 5.96 18.44
C VAL A 510 -7.00 6.61 17.43
N GLY A 511 -6.47 7.54 16.64
CA GLY A 511 -7.18 8.17 15.53
C GLY A 511 -6.66 7.66 14.20
N LEU A 512 -7.55 7.27 13.28
CA LEU A 512 -7.27 7.02 11.88
C LEU A 512 -7.73 8.17 10.99
N SER A 513 -6.80 8.76 10.24
CA SER A 513 -7.07 9.81 9.26
C SER A 513 -6.78 9.30 7.85
N PRO A 514 -7.76 8.66 7.18
CA PRO A 514 -7.54 7.97 5.92
C PRO A 514 -7.34 8.95 4.75
N ARG A 515 -6.75 8.50 3.65
CA ARG A 515 -6.51 9.33 2.47
C ARG A 515 -7.80 9.97 1.97
N PHE A 516 -7.70 11.26 1.64
CA PHE A 516 -8.75 11.97 0.93
C PHE A 516 -8.52 11.75 -0.57
N GLU A 517 -9.51 11.20 -1.25
CA GLU A 517 -9.49 11.15 -2.72
C GLU A 517 -9.82 12.54 -3.24
N LEU A 518 -8.84 13.19 -3.89
CA LEU A 518 -9.19 14.34 -4.71
C LEU A 518 -9.91 13.81 -5.92
N LYS A 519 -11.20 14.15 -6.06
CA LYS A 519 -11.86 14.02 -7.36
C LYS A 519 -11.02 14.80 -8.38
N PRO A 520 -10.62 14.18 -9.50
CA PRO A 520 -9.90 14.90 -10.55
C PRO A 520 -10.71 16.13 -10.96
N ILE A 521 -10.02 17.19 -11.35
CA ILE A 521 -10.72 18.34 -11.90
C ILE A 521 -11.24 17.89 -13.27
N ASN A 522 -12.56 17.76 -13.37
CA ASN A 522 -13.22 17.39 -14.61
C ASN A 522 -12.97 18.46 -15.67
N GLU A 523 -12.85 18.04 -16.93
CA GLU A 523 -12.65 18.98 -18.03
C GLU A 523 -13.83 19.97 -18.17
N VAL A 524 -13.53 21.19 -18.61
CA VAL A 524 -14.53 22.17 -19.03
C VAL A 524 -14.57 22.25 -20.55
N LEU A 525 -15.74 22.61 -21.09
CA LEU A 525 -15.83 22.96 -22.50
C LEU A 525 -15.13 24.29 -22.75
N VAL A 526 -14.30 24.31 -23.80
CA VAL A 526 -13.56 25.50 -24.22
C VAL A 526 -13.98 25.89 -25.63
N ARG A 527 -14.27 27.17 -25.84
CA ARG A 527 -14.51 27.75 -27.17
C ARG A 527 -13.25 28.43 -27.69
N GLU A 528 -12.73 27.95 -28.81
CA GLU A 528 -11.66 28.61 -29.57
C GLU A 528 -12.19 29.02 -30.94
N LYS A 529 -12.40 30.34 -31.13
CA LYS A 529 -13.01 30.94 -32.33
C LYS A 529 -14.35 30.27 -32.68
N ASN A 530 -14.35 29.40 -33.67
CA ASN A 530 -15.50 28.70 -34.23
C ASN A 530 -15.59 27.23 -33.79
N SER A 531 -14.63 26.75 -33.00
CA SER A 531 -14.57 25.37 -32.51
C SER A 531 -14.85 25.29 -31.02
N ILE A 532 -15.42 24.15 -30.60
CA ILE A 532 -15.61 23.78 -29.20
C ILE A 532 -14.91 22.44 -29.00
N GLY A 533 -14.23 22.29 -27.87
CA GLY A 533 -13.65 21.03 -27.45
C GLY A 533 -13.42 21.00 -25.94
N HIS A 534 -12.57 20.09 -25.51
CA HIS A 534 -12.32 19.79 -24.09
C HIS A 534 -11.03 20.42 -23.57
N SER A 535 -11.04 20.97 -22.35
CA SER A 535 -9.84 21.60 -21.76
C SER A 535 -8.60 20.71 -21.73
N GLY A 536 -8.70 19.37 -21.68
CA GLY A 536 -7.53 18.48 -21.76
C GLY A 536 -6.82 18.49 -23.10
N GLN A 537 -7.45 18.98 -24.17
CA GLN A 537 -6.80 19.19 -25.48
C GLN A 537 -5.82 20.37 -25.47
N TRP A 538 -5.98 21.30 -24.52
CA TRP A 538 -5.21 22.56 -24.46
C TRP A 538 -4.42 22.75 -23.17
N THR A 539 -4.60 21.88 -22.17
CA THR A 539 -3.98 22.01 -20.85
C THR A 539 -3.24 20.74 -20.46
N LYS A 540 -2.17 20.90 -19.66
CA LYS A 540 -1.52 19.77 -18.96
C LYS A 540 -2.06 19.57 -17.54
N SER A 541 -3.17 20.23 -17.21
CA SER A 541 -3.68 20.38 -15.84
C SER A 541 -4.27 19.10 -15.24
N GLU A 542 -4.62 18.11 -16.05
CA GLU A 542 -4.91 16.74 -15.57
C GLU A 542 -3.69 16.11 -14.86
N GLU A 543 -2.46 16.38 -15.32
CA GLU A 543 -1.25 15.85 -14.68
C GLU A 543 -0.97 16.54 -13.33
N LEU A 544 -1.31 17.83 -13.19
CA LEU A 544 -1.08 18.67 -12.00
C LEU A 544 -2.15 18.49 -10.91
N SER A 545 -3.38 18.16 -11.28
CA SER A 545 -4.54 18.15 -10.37
C SER A 545 -4.89 16.77 -9.78
N ASN A 546 -4.31 15.70 -10.31
CA ASN A 546 -4.46 14.37 -9.72
C ASN A 546 -3.74 14.31 -8.36
N ALA A 547 -4.51 14.06 -7.28
CA ALA A 547 -3.99 13.73 -5.94
C ALA A 547 -2.86 12.70 -5.98
N ASP A 548 -2.98 11.76 -6.92
CA ASP A 548 -2.09 10.63 -7.12
C ASP A 548 -0.66 11.05 -7.46
N ASN A 549 -0.49 12.23 -8.08
CA ASN A 549 0.80 12.84 -8.40
C ASN A 549 1.31 13.81 -7.31
N LEU A 550 0.43 14.33 -6.45
CA LEU A 550 0.75 15.36 -5.44
C LEU A 550 1.37 14.80 -4.13
N GLY A 551 1.69 13.51 -4.08
CA GLY A 551 2.69 12.94 -3.16
C GLY A 551 2.34 12.93 -1.66
N ARG A 552 1.11 13.26 -1.27
CA ARG A 552 0.67 13.27 0.15
C ARG A 552 -0.59 12.45 0.43
N GLY A 553 -0.88 11.46 -0.41
CA GLY A 553 -1.85 10.40 -0.12
C GLY A 553 -1.38 9.53 1.05
N VAL A 554 -1.36 10.12 2.24
CA VAL A 554 -0.79 9.55 3.45
C VAL A 554 -1.91 9.28 4.43
N ASP A 555 -2.09 8.02 4.77
CA ASP A 555 -2.92 7.60 5.88
C ASP A 555 -2.12 7.79 7.17
N HIS A 556 -2.76 8.40 8.15
CA HIS A 556 -2.11 8.69 9.43
C HIS A 556 -2.81 7.93 10.55
N VAL A 557 -1.98 7.42 11.46
CA VAL A 557 -2.44 6.94 12.76
C VAL A 557 -1.95 7.92 13.82
N HIS A 558 -2.88 8.37 14.64
CA HIS A 558 -2.65 9.35 15.69
C HIS A 558 -2.80 8.71 17.06
N ALA A 559 -1.98 9.12 18.02
CA ALA A 559 -2.10 8.70 19.40
C ALA A 559 -1.64 9.79 20.36
N ASP A 560 -1.94 9.59 21.64
CA ASP A 560 -1.39 10.43 22.71
C ASP A 560 0.11 10.28 22.80
N ARG A 561 0.80 11.33 23.26
CA ARG A 561 2.27 11.39 23.28
C ARG A 561 2.92 10.19 23.97
N GLU A 562 2.35 9.75 25.09
CA GLU A 562 2.85 8.59 25.83
C GLU A 562 2.65 7.26 25.07
N TRP A 563 1.68 7.20 24.16
CA TRP A 563 1.28 6.01 23.42
C TRP A 563 1.94 5.89 22.03
N LEU A 564 2.58 6.95 21.54
CA LEU A 564 3.20 6.99 20.21
C LEU A 564 4.09 5.78 19.87
N PRO A 565 5.10 5.40 20.70
CA PRO A 565 5.97 4.28 20.35
C PRO A 565 5.19 2.95 20.32
N TYR A 566 4.28 2.73 21.26
CA TYR A 566 3.49 1.49 21.34
C TYR A 566 2.49 1.36 20.20
N VAL A 567 1.86 2.46 19.80
CA VAL A 567 0.97 2.49 18.63
C VAL A 567 1.76 2.28 17.34
N ALA A 568 2.97 2.82 17.22
CA ALA A 568 3.84 2.55 16.06
C ALA A 568 4.22 1.07 15.95
N VAL A 569 4.58 0.44 17.07
CA VAL A 569 4.84 -1.00 17.16
C VAL A 569 3.60 -1.81 16.75
N ALA A 570 2.43 -1.46 17.31
CA ALA A 570 1.16 -2.10 17.00
C ALA A 570 0.78 -1.98 15.52
N CYS A 571 0.89 -0.79 14.92
CA CYS A 571 0.63 -0.58 13.49
C CYS A 571 1.52 -1.47 12.62
N THR A 572 2.80 -1.62 12.99
CA THR A 572 3.74 -2.47 12.25
C THR A 572 3.30 -3.93 12.23
N LYS A 573 2.81 -4.46 13.36
CA LYS A 573 2.27 -5.83 13.45
C LYS A 573 0.92 -5.97 12.74
N VAL A 574 -0.03 -5.09 13.02
CA VAL A 574 -1.40 -5.15 12.48
C VAL A 574 -1.39 -5.14 10.95
N LEU A 575 -0.62 -4.23 10.35
CA LEU A 575 -0.55 -4.12 8.90
C LEU A 575 0.14 -5.34 8.26
N TYR A 576 1.16 -5.91 8.94
CA TYR A 576 1.80 -7.14 8.51
C TYR A 576 0.82 -8.34 8.50
N ASP A 577 0.05 -8.49 9.58
CA ASP A 577 -0.89 -9.59 9.74
C ASP A 577 -2.05 -9.52 8.75
N LEU A 578 -2.61 -8.32 8.52
CA LEU A 578 -3.71 -8.13 7.57
C LEU A 578 -3.28 -8.39 6.12
N HIS A 579 -2.01 -8.17 5.78
CA HIS A 579 -1.51 -8.42 4.42
C HIS A 579 -1.31 -9.91 4.11
N ALA A 580 -1.31 -10.77 5.13
CA ALA A 580 -0.74 -12.12 5.09
C ALA A 580 -1.27 -13.13 4.05
N GLY A 581 -2.32 -12.80 3.29
CA GLY A 581 -2.95 -13.70 2.33
C GLY A 581 -3.62 -13.02 1.13
N THR A 582 -3.30 -11.77 0.82
CA THR A 582 -4.09 -10.96 -0.12
C THR A 582 -3.57 -10.89 -1.56
N MET A 583 -2.35 -11.35 -1.86
CA MET A 583 -1.82 -11.28 -3.23
C MET A 583 -0.92 -12.47 -3.61
N ALA A 584 -1.23 -13.10 -4.75
CA ALA A 584 -0.31 -14.00 -5.45
C ALA A 584 0.11 -13.33 -6.76
N SER A 585 1.41 -13.24 -6.98
CA SER A 585 2.00 -12.65 -8.19
C SER A 585 3.24 -13.43 -8.59
N SER A 586 3.72 -13.25 -9.81
CA SER A 586 4.98 -13.82 -10.27
C SER A 586 5.93 -12.75 -10.81
N ILE A 587 7.23 -12.91 -10.55
CA ILE A 587 8.29 -12.13 -11.19
C ILE A 587 8.69 -12.91 -12.46
N PRO A 588 8.55 -12.35 -13.67
CA PRO A 588 8.92 -13.04 -14.89
C PRO A 588 10.43 -13.34 -14.93
N ASP A 589 10.79 -14.60 -15.18
CA ASP A 589 12.18 -15.02 -15.41
C ASP A 589 12.50 -14.82 -16.90
N ARG A 590 13.12 -13.69 -17.28
CA ARG A 590 13.46 -13.44 -18.69
C ARG A 590 14.60 -14.35 -19.13
N ALA A 591 14.40 -15.05 -20.24
CA ALA A 591 15.45 -15.82 -20.90
C ALA A 591 16.56 -14.89 -21.42
N ALA A 592 17.78 -15.42 -21.51
CA ALA A 592 18.87 -14.77 -22.25
C ALA A 592 18.44 -14.54 -23.71
N PRO A 593 18.88 -13.45 -24.37
CA PRO A 593 18.50 -13.18 -25.75
C PRO A 593 18.90 -14.36 -26.67
N GLY A 594 17.92 -14.99 -27.32
CA GLY A 594 18.14 -16.05 -28.32
C GLY A 594 17.60 -17.45 -27.96
N ASP A 595 17.17 -17.67 -26.71
CA ASP A 595 16.46 -18.88 -26.29
C ASP A 595 14.96 -18.54 -26.23
N GLY A 596 14.20 -18.92 -27.25
CA GLY A 596 12.75 -18.66 -27.35
C GLY A 596 11.88 -19.37 -26.30
N SER A 597 12.46 -19.93 -25.23
CA SER A 597 11.70 -20.53 -24.13
C SER A 597 11.37 -19.48 -23.05
N ALA A 598 10.07 -19.22 -22.84
CA ALA A 598 9.61 -18.51 -21.65
C ALA A 598 9.86 -19.42 -20.42
N ARG A 599 10.73 -19.00 -19.50
CA ARG A 599 10.87 -19.68 -18.20
C ARG A 599 9.72 -19.24 -17.29
N GLU A 600 9.14 -20.18 -16.54
CA GLU A 600 8.12 -19.87 -15.52
C GLU A 600 8.68 -18.85 -14.51
N GLY A 601 7.93 -17.78 -14.26
CA GLY A 601 8.33 -16.73 -13.31
C GLY A 601 8.38 -17.23 -11.85
N PHE A 602 9.13 -16.52 -11.00
CA PHE A 602 9.22 -16.85 -9.58
C PHE A 602 7.93 -16.47 -8.85
N PRO A 603 7.34 -17.38 -8.04
CA PRO A 603 6.20 -17.03 -7.20
C PRO A 603 6.61 -15.99 -6.14
N VAL A 604 5.74 -15.01 -5.91
CA VAL A 604 5.88 -13.99 -4.87
C VAL A 604 4.73 -14.12 -3.90
N ARG A 605 5.05 -14.12 -2.61
CA ARG A 605 4.09 -14.01 -1.51
C ARG A 605 4.42 -12.73 -0.74
N PRO A 606 3.81 -11.59 -1.13
CA PRO A 606 4.18 -10.31 -0.57
C PRO A 606 3.93 -10.27 0.93
N ARG A 607 4.90 -9.73 1.65
CA ARG A 607 4.82 -9.45 3.07
C ARG A 607 5.18 -8.00 3.32
N LEU A 608 4.35 -7.33 4.12
CA LEU A 608 4.49 -5.89 4.32
C LEU A 608 5.68 -5.61 5.25
N LEU A 609 6.81 -5.20 4.68
CA LEU A 609 7.92 -4.64 5.46
C LEU A 609 7.94 -3.13 5.31
N LEU A 610 7.95 -2.45 6.45
CA LEU A 610 7.80 -1.00 6.50
C LEU A 610 9.16 -0.33 6.66
N ARG A 611 9.36 0.77 5.93
CA ARG A 611 10.55 1.64 6.06
C ARG A 611 10.45 2.48 7.33
N LEU A 612 10.78 1.89 8.48
CA LEU A 612 10.60 2.50 9.79
C LEU A 612 11.37 3.82 9.97
N GLU A 613 12.53 3.98 9.34
CA GLU A 613 13.28 5.25 9.35
C GLU A 613 12.45 6.42 8.79
N GLU A 614 11.75 6.19 7.68
CA GLU A 614 10.89 7.21 7.06
C GLU A 614 9.60 7.43 7.88
N VAL A 615 9.07 6.37 8.50
CA VAL A 615 7.96 6.50 9.48
C VAL A 615 8.41 7.39 10.64
N CYS A 616 9.58 7.16 11.21
CA CYS A 616 10.15 7.96 12.30
C CYS A 616 10.41 9.41 11.88
N SER A 617 11.04 9.62 10.71
CA SER A 617 11.25 10.95 10.13
C SER A 617 9.95 11.75 9.98
N ARG A 618 8.88 11.09 9.53
CA ARG A 618 7.56 11.72 9.35
C ARG A 618 6.78 11.88 10.64
N THR A 619 6.96 11.03 11.63
CA THR A 619 6.21 11.10 12.90
C THR A 619 6.94 11.94 13.96
N GLY A 620 8.25 12.08 13.86
CA GLY A 620 9.13 12.63 14.88
C GLY A 620 9.46 11.63 16.00
N LEU A 621 9.17 10.34 15.80
CA LEU A 621 9.57 9.28 16.74
C LEU A 621 11.08 9.06 16.69
N ASP A 622 11.67 8.75 17.85
CA ASP A 622 13.08 8.35 17.90
C ASP A 622 13.24 6.94 17.31
N HIS A 623 14.01 6.86 16.22
CA HIS A 623 14.20 5.61 15.48
C HIS A 623 14.91 4.56 16.33
N GLY A 624 15.95 4.92 17.09
CA GLY A 624 16.68 3.98 17.92
C GLY A 624 15.79 3.36 19.01
N ARG A 625 15.05 4.21 19.73
CA ARG A 625 14.10 3.79 20.75
C ARG A 625 12.99 2.89 20.17
N LEU A 626 12.45 3.21 19.00
CA LEU A 626 11.44 2.35 18.37
C LEU A 626 12.00 0.95 18.06
N LEU A 627 13.23 0.86 17.57
CA LEU A 627 13.89 -0.43 17.33
C LEU A 627 14.12 -1.21 18.63
N ASP A 628 14.53 -0.53 19.70
CA ASP A 628 14.74 -1.13 21.02
C ASP A 628 13.43 -1.65 21.62
N ASP A 629 12.35 -0.87 21.50
CA ASP A 629 10.99 -1.23 21.92
C ASP A 629 10.50 -2.45 21.14
N MET A 630 10.66 -2.47 19.81
CA MET A 630 10.32 -3.63 18.98
C MET A 630 11.13 -4.87 19.37
N ALA A 631 12.45 -4.74 19.58
CA ALA A 631 13.29 -5.85 19.98
C ALA A 631 12.90 -6.40 21.37
N THR A 632 12.52 -5.51 22.29
CA THR A 632 12.03 -5.89 23.62
C THR A 632 10.70 -6.61 23.55
N ALA A 633 9.74 -6.07 22.79
CA ALA A 633 8.46 -6.71 22.55
C ALA A 633 8.62 -8.11 21.92
N ALA A 634 9.54 -8.24 20.95
CA ALA A 634 9.85 -9.52 20.31
C ALA A 634 10.40 -10.56 21.30
N ARG A 635 11.35 -10.17 22.18
CA ARG A 635 11.87 -11.05 23.23
C ARG A 635 10.80 -11.50 24.23
N ALA A 636 9.76 -10.68 24.43
CA ALA A 636 8.60 -11.02 25.23
C ALA A 636 7.54 -11.85 24.46
N GLY A 637 7.78 -12.20 23.19
CA GLY A 637 6.90 -13.03 22.37
C GLY A 637 5.75 -12.28 21.68
N TYR A 638 5.72 -10.94 21.72
CA TYR A 638 4.61 -10.14 21.19
C TYR A 638 4.32 -10.38 19.70
N PHE A 639 5.38 -10.45 18.88
CA PHE A 639 5.23 -10.58 17.42
C PHE A 639 4.92 -12.01 16.98
N GLY A 640 5.25 -13.04 17.78
CA GLY A 640 5.14 -14.44 17.39
C GLY A 640 5.78 -14.72 16.03
N ALA A 641 5.03 -15.30 15.08
CA ALA A 641 5.51 -15.59 13.72
C ALA A 641 5.93 -14.33 12.92
N ALA A 642 5.54 -13.13 13.35
CA ALA A 642 5.87 -11.86 12.69
C ALA A 642 7.21 -11.25 13.14
N GLU A 643 8.01 -11.92 13.98
CA GLU A 643 9.31 -11.39 14.47
C GLU A 643 10.27 -10.93 13.36
N ARG A 644 10.12 -11.45 12.14
CA ARG A 644 10.89 -11.00 10.97
C ARG A 644 10.65 -9.53 10.59
N ILE A 645 9.58 -8.89 11.04
CA ILE A 645 9.38 -7.45 10.77
C ILE A 645 10.32 -6.57 11.60
N VAL A 646 10.80 -7.08 12.75
CA VAL A 646 11.75 -6.38 13.62
C VAL A 646 13.10 -6.26 12.90
N PRO A 647 13.60 -5.04 12.61
CA PRO A 647 14.89 -4.86 11.94
C PRO A 647 16.05 -5.46 12.74
N LEU A 648 17.20 -5.64 12.07
CA LEU A 648 18.44 -5.96 12.77
C LEU A 648 18.91 -4.74 13.56
N ASP A 649 19.40 -4.96 14.77
CA ASP A 649 20.01 -3.88 15.55
C ASP A 649 21.32 -3.39 14.90
N GLY A 650 21.73 -2.18 15.28
CA GLY A 650 22.94 -1.53 14.73
C GLY A 650 24.25 -2.28 15.04
N GLY A 651 24.26 -3.19 16.02
CA GLY A 651 25.43 -4.03 16.33
C GLY A 651 25.54 -5.27 15.44
N LEU A 652 24.41 -5.79 14.95
CA LEU A 652 24.37 -6.96 14.07
C LEU A 652 24.66 -6.64 12.61
N LEU A 653 24.26 -5.45 12.12
CA LEU A 653 24.48 -5.06 10.72
C LEU A 653 25.96 -5.10 10.28
N PRO A 654 26.94 -4.55 11.03
CA PRO A 654 28.36 -4.67 10.69
C PRO A 654 28.84 -6.13 10.62
N ARG A 655 28.26 -7.00 11.46
CA ARG A 655 28.60 -8.43 11.48
C ARG A 655 28.06 -9.15 10.24
N CYS A 656 26.92 -8.74 9.69
CA CYS A 656 26.44 -9.22 8.40
C CYS A 656 27.46 -8.95 7.28
N GLY A 657 28.07 -7.76 7.26
CA GLY A 657 29.13 -7.42 6.30
C GLY A 657 30.40 -8.28 6.45
N THR A 658 30.77 -8.60 7.70
CA THR A 658 31.89 -9.51 7.98
C THR A 658 31.62 -10.92 7.45
N VAL A 659 30.41 -11.44 7.70
CA VAL A 659 29.97 -12.74 7.18
C VAL A 659 29.92 -12.73 5.66
N ALA A 660 29.36 -11.68 5.05
CA ALA A 660 29.27 -11.55 3.60
C ALA A 660 30.65 -11.58 2.93
N THR A 661 31.64 -10.88 3.49
CA THR A 661 33.02 -10.86 2.98
C THR A 661 33.62 -12.26 2.94
N ARG A 662 33.37 -13.09 3.95
CA ARG A 662 33.84 -14.49 4.00
C ARG A 662 33.27 -15.34 2.86
N TYR A 663 32.04 -15.06 2.41
CA TYR A 663 31.34 -15.83 1.39
C TYR A 663 31.23 -15.11 0.03
N ALA A 664 31.92 -13.99 -0.16
CA ALA A 664 31.77 -13.12 -1.33
C ALA A 664 32.07 -13.83 -2.68
N THR A 665 32.85 -14.91 -2.66
CA THR A 665 33.18 -15.71 -3.85
C THR A 665 32.14 -16.79 -4.17
N PHE A 666 31.10 -16.94 -3.35
CA PHE A 666 30.01 -17.88 -3.62
C PHE A 666 29.18 -17.43 -4.84
N ARG A 667 28.91 -18.35 -5.74
CA ARG A 667 28.10 -18.19 -6.96
C ARG A 667 27.20 -19.41 -7.15
N GLY A 668 26.04 -19.38 -6.49
CA GLY A 668 25.02 -20.42 -6.53
C GLY A 668 24.29 -20.50 -7.88
N GLU A 669 23.19 -21.23 -7.92
CA GLU A 669 22.43 -21.44 -9.15
C GLU A 669 21.85 -20.14 -9.72
N GLY A 670 22.07 -19.89 -11.02
CA GLY A 670 21.49 -18.74 -11.70
C GLY A 670 22.05 -17.39 -11.25
N GLY A 671 23.35 -17.32 -10.95
CA GLY A 671 24.00 -16.09 -10.48
C GLY A 671 23.76 -15.77 -9.00
N TRP A 672 23.24 -16.71 -8.18
CA TRP A 672 22.96 -16.43 -6.77
C TRP A 672 24.23 -16.04 -5.99
N GLN A 673 24.22 -14.90 -5.32
CA GLN A 673 25.38 -14.34 -4.63
C GLN A 673 25.11 -14.02 -3.14
N VAL A 674 26.21 -13.86 -2.39
CA VAL A 674 26.16 -13.45 -0.98
C VAL A 674 26.64 -12.01 -0.86
N SER A 675 25.80 -11.15 -0.29
CA SER A 675 26.02 -9.73 -0.04
C SER A 675 25.70 -9.40 1.41
N PRO A 676 26.14 -8.24 1.94
CA PRO A 676 25.73 -7.79 3.28
C PRO A 676 24.20 -7.80 3.46
N GLU A 677 23.47 -7.36 2.43
CA GLU A 677 22.02 -7.28 2.39
C GLU A 677 21.37 -8.67 2.38
N SER A 678 21.92 -9.63 1.62
CA SER A 678 21.37 -11.00 1.61
C SER A 678 21.65 -11.74 2.91
N VAL A 679 22.79 -11.49 3.58
CA VAL A 679 23.05 -11.98 4.94
C VAL A 679 22.09 -11.34 5.94
N ALA A 680 21.87 -10.03 5.86
CA ALA A 680 20.93 -9.32 6.75
C ALA A 680 19.50 -9.86 6.58
N ALA A 681 19.04 -10.01 5.34
CA ALA A 681 17.75 -10.60 5.03
C ALA A 681 17.66 -12.04 5.56
N PHE A 682 18.69 -12.86 5.34
CA PHE A 682 18.71 -14.24 5.84
C PHE A 682 18.54 -14.29 7.37
N VAL A 683 19.32 -13.50 8.10
CA VAL A 683 19.33 -13.46 9.57
C VAL A 683 18.03 -12.87 10.13
N ARG A 684 17.42 -11.90 9.44
CA ARG A 684 16.13 -11.31 9.82
C ARG A 684 15.00 -12.36 9.90
N GLN A 685 15.11 -13.49 9.19
CA GLN A 685 14.14 -14.58 9.25
C GLN A 685 14.16 -15.37 10.55
N PHE A 686 15.17 -15.18 11.41
CA PHE A 686 15.30 -15.85 12.70
C PHE A 686 14.63 -15.02 13.81
N PRO A 687 14.09 -15.70 14.84
CA PRO A 687 13.65 -15.05 16.08
C PRO A 687 14.74 -14.13 16.63
N VAL A 688 14.35 -12.99 17.19
CA VAL A 688 15.27 -11.92 17.63
C VAL A 688 16.36 -12.47 18.57
N GLY A 689 15.99 -13.36 19.49
CA GLY A 689 16.93 -13.99 20.43
C GLY A 689 17.99 -14.90 19.78
N LEU A 690 17.77 -15.40 18.55
CA LEU A 690 18.66 -16.36 17.88
C LEU A 690 19.57 -15.70 16.82
N ARG A 691 19.31 -14.46 16.43
CA ARG A 691 20.03 -13.76 15.33
C ARG A 691 21.54 -13.65 15.58
N GLN A 692 21.91 -13.30 16.81
CA GLN A 692 23.31 -13.19 17.22
C GLN A 692 24.04 -14.54 17.17
N GLU A 693 23.38 -15.61 17.61
CA GLU A 693 23.95 -16.97 17.57
C GLU A 693 24.12 -17.44 16.13
N MET A 694 23.12 -17.20 15.26
CA MET A 694 23.19 -17.54 13.84
C MET A 694 24.33 -16.80 13.13
N LEU A 695 24.53 -15.50 13.39
CA LEU A 695 25.66 -14.75 12.84
C LEU A 695 27.01 -15.28 13.33
N SER A 696 27.11 -15.63 14.61
CA SER A 696 28.32 -16.25 15.17
C SER A 696 28.59 -17.63 14.53
N LEU A 697 27.54 -18.37 14.19
CA LEU A 697 27.64 -19.63 13.48
C LEU A 697 28.15 -19.44 12.05
N LEU A 698 27.57 -18.50 11.29
CA LEU A 698 28.01 -18.17 9.92
C LEU A 698 29.45 -17.65 9.88
N ALA A 699 29.87 -16.84 10.87
CA ALA A 699 31.23 -16.31 10.94
C ALA A 699 32.30 -17.42 11.08
N ARG A 700 31.93 -18.62 11.57
CA ARG A 700 32.81 -19.78 11.74
C ARG A 700 32.74 -20.78 10.58
N GLY A 701 31.80 -20.62 9.64
CA GLY A 701 31.62 -21.59 8.56
C GLY A 701 32.69 -21.51 7.47
N THR A 702 32.84 -22.55 6.66
CA THR A 702 33.95 -22.70 5.71
C THR A 702 33.46 -22.63 4.26
N ILE A 703 34.19 -21.91 3.40
CA ILE A 703 34.01 -21.94 1.94
C ILE A 703 35.20 -22.63 1.28
N ILE A 704 34.96 -23.68 0.50
CA ILE A 704 35.99 -24.34 -0.29
C ILE A 704 36.21 -23.56 -1.58
N THR A 705 37.40 -22.99 -1.73
CA THR A 705 37.85 -22.30 -2.95
C THR A 705 38.64 -23.25 -3.86
N ARG A 706 38.74 -22.94 -5.17
CA ARG A 706 39.54 -23.74 -6.13
C ARG A 706 40.99 -23.90 -5.70
N GLY A 707 41.62 -22.81 -5.24
CA GLY A 707 43.00 -22.83 -4.75
C GLY A 707 43.19 -23.74 -3.53
N ALA A 708 42.22 -23.77 -2.60
CA ALA A 708 42.27 -24.67 -1.45
C ALA A 708 42.16 -26.14 -1.87
N VAL A 709 41.33 -26.45 -2.87
CA VAL A 709 41.21 -27.80 -3.45
C VAL A 709 42.53 -28.26 -4.06
N GLY A 710 43.15 -27.43 -4.91
CA GLY A 710 44.43 -27.79 -5.54
C GLY A 710 45.53 -28.07 -4.52
N GLN A 711 45.66 -27.23 -3.48
CA GLN A 711 46.65 -27.43 -2.41
C GLN A 711 46.36 -28.67 -1.55
N ALA A 712 45.10 -28.99 -1.30
CA ALA A 712 44.71 -30.20 -0.58
C ALA A 712 45.13 -31.45 -1.35
N PHE A 713 44.88 -31.49 -2.66
CA PHE A 713 45.34 -32.58 -3.51
C PHE A 713 46.86 -32.67 -3.59
N ASP A 714 47.59 -31.55 -3.61
CA ASP A 714 49.06 -31.58 -3.56
C ASP A 714 49.56 -32.25 -2.27
N ARG A 715 48.96 -31.93 -1.12
CA ARG A 715 49.29 -32.55 0.17
C ARG A 715 48.92 -34.03 0.23
N MET A 716 47.70 -34.40 -0.17
CA MET A 716 47.27 -35.80 -0.20
C MET A 716 48.12 -36.64 -1.16
N THR A 717 48.39 -36.11 -2.36
CA THR A 717 49.24 -36.79 -3.36
C THR A 717 50.66 -36.98 -2.82
N ALA A 718 51.21 -35.99 -2.12
CA ALA A 718 52.53 -36.12 -1.49
C ALA A 718 52.53 -37.13 -0.34
N ALA A 719 51.49 -37.14 0.51
CA ALA A 719 51.35 -38.04 1.65
C ALA A 719 51.09 -39.51 1.24
N SER A 720 50.39 -39.73 0.13
CA SER A 720 50.06 -41.07 -0.38
C SER A 720 51.16 -41.70 -1.25
N ARG A 721 52.32 -41.05 -1.43
CA ARG A 721 53.46 -41.65 -2.14
C ARG A 721 54.19 -42.67 -1.26
N THR A 722 54.00 -43.95 -1.54
CA THR A 722 54.87 -45.03 -1.07
C THR A 722 56.16 -45.06 -1.89
N ARG A 723 57.32 -45.31 -1.23
CA ARG A 723 58.63 -45.42 -1.92
C ARG A 723 58.58 -46.55 -2.96
N GLY A 724 58.51 -46.20 -4.25
CA GLY A 724 58.64 -47.13 -5.37
C GLY A 724 57.45 -47.21 -6.35
N GLU A 725 56.33 -46.52 -6.11
CA GLU A 725 55.20 -46.46 -7.04
C GLU A 725 55.39 -45.34 -8.09
N GLY A 726 55.01 -45.61 -9.35
CA GLY A 726 54.92 -44.59 -10.41
C GLY A 726 53.80 -43.56 -10.15
N GLY A 727 53.63 -42.59 -11.04
CA GLY A 727 52.61 -41.54 -10.85
C GLY A 727 51.16 -42.06 -10.84
N PHE A 728 50.31 -41.42 -10.02
CA PHE A 728 48.86 -41.61 -9.99
C PHE A 728 48.16 -41.35 -11.33
N VAL A 729 47.15 -42.15 -11.63
CA VAL A 729 46.07 -41.80 -12.57
C VAL A 729 44.87 -41.34 -11.75
N PHE A 730 44.53 -40.06 -11.83
CA PHE A 730 43.37 -39.49 -11.15
C PHE A 730 42.10 -39.71 -11.99
N ALA A 731 41.07 -40.27 -11.35
CA ALA A 731 39.79 -40.58 -11.96
C ALA A 731 38.65 -39.99 -11.14
N ARG A 732 37.58 -39.51 -11.76
CA ARG A 732 36.37 -39.06 -11.03
C ARG A 732 35.47 -40.26 -10.72
N PHE A 733 34.79 -40.25 -9.56
CA PHE A 733 33.87 -41.32 -9.15
C PHE A 733 32.66 -41.48 -10.08
N SER A 734 32.16 -40.38 -10.62
CA SER A 734 31.15 -40.32 -11.66
C SER A 734 31.34 -39.08 -12.55
N PRO A 735 30.82 -39.06 -13.79
CA PRO A 735 31.01 -37.95 -14.73
C PRO A 735 30.58 -36.58 -14.18
N ASN A 736 29.63 -36.55 -13.25
CA ASN A 736 29.07 -35.33 -12.65
C ASN A 736 29.60 -35.01 -11.23
N SER A 737 30.35 -35.94 -10.60
CA SER A 737 30.94 -35.76 -9.25
C SER A 737 32.21 -34.91 -9.27
N GLY A 738 32.45 -34.07 -8.26
CA GLY A 738 33.71 -33.33 -8.15
C GLY A 738 34.01 -32.33 -9.27
N ASN A 739 33.04 -31.58 -9.78
CA ASN A 739 33.31 -30.59 -10.85
C ASN A 739 34.39 -29.55 -10.48
N VAL A 740 34.42 -29.10 -9.22
CA VAL A 740 35.47 -28.19 -8.71
C VAL A 740 36.82 -28.91 -8.67
N THR A 741 36.82 -30.17 -8.24
CA THR A 741 37.99 -31.06 -8.24
C THR A 741 38.53 -31.29 -9.65
N GLY A 742 37.66 -31.57 -10.62
CA GLY A 742 38.03 -31.75 -12.02
C GLY A 742 38.64 -30.48 -12.62
N ILE A 743 38.07 -29.30 -12.35
CA ILE A 743 38.66 -28.02 -12.80
C ILE A 743 40.05 -27.80 -12.16
N ALA A 744 40.17 -27.94 -10.84
CA ALA A 744 41.43 -27.73 -10.14
C ALA A 744 42.54 -28.68 -10.63
N LEU A 745 42.20 -29.95 -10.86
CA LEU A 745 43.17 -30.97 -11.27
C LEU A 745 43.46 -30.97 -12.77
N GLU A 746 42.43 -30.95 -13.63
CA GLU A 746 42.57 -31.09 -15.09
C GLU A 746 42.89 -29.77 -15.80
N GLN A 747 42.64 -28.61 -15.19
CA GLN A 747 42.90 -27.31 -15.82
C GLN A 747 44.04 -26.56 -15.13
N GLU A 748 44.03 -26.44 -13.80
CA GLU A 748 45.01 -25.61 -13.09
C GLU A 748 46.31 -26.35 -12.72
N ARG A 749 46.22 -27.64 -12.38
CA ARG A 749 47.38 -28.47 -11.99
C ARG A 749 47.91 -29.39 -13.09
N ARG A 750 47.28 -29.41 -14.26
CA ARG A 750 47.55 -30.36 -15.35
C ARG A 750 49.03 -30.43 -15.73
N ASP A 751 49.65 -29.30 -16.03
CA ASP A 751 51.05 -29.27 -16.52
C ASP A 751 52.02 -29.75 -15.44
N ALA A 752 51.81 -29.33 -14.19
CA ALA A 752 52.62 -29.77 -13.06
C ALA A 752 52.47 -31.28 -12.78
N TYR A 753 51.25 -31.80 -12.87
CA TYR A 753 50.97 -33.22 -12.56
C TYR A 753 51.43 -34.13 -13.69
N LEU A 754 51.21 -33.76 -14.96
CA LEU A 754 51.75 -34.47 -16.12
C LEU A 754 53.29 -34.49 -16.10
N GLY A 755 53.92 -33.35 -15.76
CA GLY A 755 55.38 -33.26 -15.59
C GLY A 755 55.93 -34.12 -14.45
N ALA A 756 55.12 -34.40 -13.43
CA ALA A 756 55.46 -35.31 -12.33
C ALA A 756 55.08 -36.79 -12.59
N GLY A 757 54.65 -37.12 -13.81
CA GLY A 757 54.31 -38.49 -14.23
C GLY A 757 52.90 -38.96 -13.86
N HIS A 758 52.03 -38.05 -13.43
CA HIS A 758 50.61 -38.34 -13.16
C HIS A 758 49.76 -38.29 -14.44
N GLY A 759 48.60 -38.92 -14.45
CA GLY A 759 47.62 -38.88 -15.54
C GLY A 759 46.21 -38.56 -15.04
N PHE A 760 45.31 -38.16 -15.94
CA PHE A 760 43.93 -37.80 -15.64
C PHE A 760 42.96 -38.48 -16.60
N VAL A 761 41.87 -39.01 -16.06
CA VAL A 761 40.76 -39.60 -16.81
C VAL A 761 39.44 -39.10 -16.22
N ARG A 762 38.45 -38.82 -17.08
CA ARG A 762 37.21 -38.15 -16.67
C ARG A 762 36.19 -39.07 -16.01
N ASN A 763 36.26 -40.35 -16.30
CA ASN A 763 35.30 -41.36 -15.85
C ASN A 763 35.89 -42.77 -15.95
N LEU A 764 35.10 -43.76 -15.54
CA LEU A 764 35.46 -45.17 -15.60
C LEU A 764 35.78 -45.66 -17.02
N ALA A 765 35.02 -45.20 -18.04
CA ALA A 765 35.23 -45.63 -19.42
C ALA A 765 36.58 -45.17 -20.00
N GLU A 766 37.02 -43.94 -19.69
CA GLU A 766 38.36 -43.47 -20.07
C GLU A 766 39.46 -44.20 -19.30
N LEU A 767 39.19 -44.58 -18.03
CA LEU A 767 40.10 -45.40 -17.25
C LEU A 767 40.29 -46.80 -17.89
N GLU A 768 39.21 -47.44 -18.36
CA GLU A 768 39.28 -48.73 -19.07
C GLU A 768 40.16 -48.65 -20.32
N VAL A 769 39.96 -47.63 -21.15
CA VAL A 769 40.78 -47.40 -22.36
C VAL A 769 42.24 -47.19 -21.98
N ARG A 770 42.52 -46.48 -20.87
CA ARG A 770 43.88 -46.26 -20.39
C ARG A 770 44.53 -47.56 -19.90
N LEU A 771 43.81 -48.39 -19.16
CA LEU A 771 44.26 -49.69 -18.65
C LEU A 771 44.41 -50.74 -19.77
N ALA A 772 43.71 -50.57 -20.90
CA ALA A 772 43.90 -51.41 -22.08
C ALA A 772 45.32 -51.27 -22.68
N GLY A 773 45.91 -50.07 -22.59
CA GLY A 773 47.24 -49.73 -23.11
C GLY A 773 48.45 -50.11 -22.24
N GLY A 774 48.23 -50.67 -21.04
CA GLY A 774 49.29 -51.11 -20.11
C GLY A 774 48.89 -50.93 -18.63
N PRO A 775 49.57 -51.60 -17.69
CA PRO A 775 49.21 -51.52 -16.26
C PRO A 775 49.47 -50.12 -15.69
N ALA A 776 48.47 -49.53 -15.04
CA ALA A 776 48.64 -48.32 -14.23
C ALA A 776 49.32 -48.65 -12.88
N GLY A 777 50.18 -47.74 -12.39
CA GLY A 777 50.88 -47.89 -11.12
C GLY A 777 49.93 -47.79 -9.92
N CYS A 778 49.20 -46.67 -9.80
CA CYS A 778 48.14 -46.48 -8.81
C CYS A 778 47.04 -45.58 -9.39
N VAL A 779 45.77 -45.86 -9.06
CA VAL A 779 44.62 -45.02 -9.44
C VAL A 779 44.06 -44.32 -8.21
N ALA A 780 43.84 -43.02 -8.31
CA ALA A 780 43.21 -42.21 -7.27
C ALA A 780 41.83 -41.76 -7.74
N PHE A 781 40.77 -42.30 -7.15
CA PHE A 781 39.42 -41.77 -7.36
C PHE A 781 39.23 -40.52 -6.52
N VAL A 782 38.90 -39.40 -7.15
CA VAL A 782 38.84 -38.09 -6.52
C VAL A 782 37.42 -37.55 -6.43
N ASP A 783 37.11 -36.88 -5.31
CA ASP A 783 35.91 -36.05 -5.18
C ASP A 783 36.18 -34.85 -4.25
N ASP A 784 35.27 -33.89 -4.21
CA ASP A 784 35.42 -32.70 -3.35
C ASP A 784 35.12 -33.00 -1.87
N GLN A 785 34.08 -33.77 -1.58
CA GLN A 785 33.60 -33.98 -0.23
C GLN A 785 33.13 -35.40 0.05
N PHE A 786 33.24 -35.77 1.31
CA PHE A 786 32.96 -37.10 1.79
C PHE A 786 32.25 -37.10 3.15
N ALA A 787 30.91 -37.05 3.11
CA ALA A 787 30.09 -36.93 4.31
C ALA A 787 29.79 -38.30 4.95
N SER A 788 28.66 -38.93 4.60
CA SER A 788 28.22 -40.23 5.16
C SER A 788 28.91 -41.43 4.51
N GLY A 789 29.64 -41.21 3.41
CA GLY A 789 30.19 -42.26 2.56
C GLY A 789 29.16 -43.01 1.69
N GLY A 790 27.87 -42.65 1.74
CA GLY A 790 26.79 -43.40 1.08
C GLY A 790 26.96 -43.57 -0.43
N GLN A 791 27.23 -42.47 -1.16
CA GLN A 791 27.44 -42.50 -2.61
C GLN A 791 28.67 -43.34 -3.01
N ALA A 792 29.78 -43.22 -2.29
CA ALA A 792 30.99 -44.01 -2.53
C ALA A 792 30.74 -45.50 -2.24
N SER A 793 30.06 -45.83 -1.12
CA SER A 793 29.61 -47.19 -0.81
C SER A 793 28.71 -47.77 -1.89
N ALA A 794 27.73 -47.00 -2.37
CA ALA A 794 26.84 -47.41 -3.45
C ALA A 794 27.58 -47.65 -4.77
N GLN A 795 28.54 -46.80 -5.11
CA GLN A 795 29.37 -46.96 -6.30
C GLN A 795 30.24 -48.22 -6.24
N LEU A 796 30.81 -48.54 -5.06
CA LEU A 796 31.60 -49.75 -4.85
C LEU A 796 30.72 -51.02 -4.94
N LEU A 797 29.55 -51.03 -4.34
CA LEU A 797 28.61 -52.16 -4.44
C LEU A 797 28.15 -52.38 -5.89
N HIS A 798 27.89 -51.29 -6.62
CA HIS A 798 27.60 -51.35 -8.05
C HIS A 798 28.75 -51.95 -8.86
N TRP A 799 29.99 -51.49 -8.64
CA TRP A 799 31.17 -52.04 -9.31
C TRP A 799 31.41 -53.51 -8.97
N ALA A 800 31.06 -53.96 -7.77
CA ALA A 800 31.14 -55.36 -7.37
C ALA A 800 30.00 -56.23 -7.95
N GLY A 801 29.05 -55.64 -8.69
CA GLY A 801 27.93 -56.34 -9.30
C GLY A 801 26.81 -56.70 -8.32
N VAL A 802 26.75 -56.07 -7.15
CA VAL A 802 25.71 -56.32 -6.14
C VAL A 802 24.39 -55.67 -6.59
N PRO A 803 23.29 -56.43 -6.74
CA PRO A 803 21.98 -55.87 -7.09
C PRO A 803 21.54 -54.77 -6.11
N ARG A 804 20.87 -53.74 -6.61
CA ARG A 804 20.52 -52.55 -5.83
C ARG A 804 19.57 -52.86 -4.68
N GLU A 805 18.74 -53.89 -4.84
CA GLU A 805 17.81 -54.40 -3.84
C GLU A 805 18.51 -55.01 -2.62
N GLU A 806 19.77 -55.44 -2.81
CA GLU A 806 20.61 -56.05 -1.77
C GLU A 806 21.53 -55.03 -1.09
N TRP A 807 21.53 -53.77 -1.55
CA TRP A 807 22.29 -52.71 -0.87
C TRP A 807 21.69 -52.42 0.51
N PRO A 808 22.48 -51.93 1.48
CA PRO A 808 21.95 -51.43 2.73
C PRO A 808 20.83 -50.41 2.49
N ALA A 809 19.69 -50.56 3.18
CA ALA A 809 18.50 -49.72 2.99
C ALA A 809 18.80 -48.21 2.99
N ALA A 810 19.78 -47.78 3.80
CA ALA A 810 20.23 -46.39 3.89
C ALA A 810 20.85 -45.82 2.59
N ILE A 811 21.28 -46.66 1.64
CA ILE A 811 21.93 -46.22 0.39
C ILE A 811 21.25 -46.74 -0.88
N GLN A 812 20.20 -47.57 -0.76
CA GLN A 812 19.37 -48.00 -1.90
C GLN A 812 18.76 -46.82 -2.69
N GLY A 813 18.54 -45.69 -2.02
CA GLY A 813 18.00 -44.46 -2.61
C GLY A 813 19.05 -43.55 -3.29
N GLU A 814 20.34 -43.88 -3.24
CA GLU A 814 21.41 -43.00 -3.76
C GLU A 814 21.31 -42.77 -5.27
N ARG A 815 21.37 -41.51 -5.69
CA ARG A 815 21.27 -41.09 -7.10
C ARG A 815 22.65 -40.63 -7.59
N ASN A 816 22.87 -40.55 -8.90
CA ASN A 816 24.15 -40.17 -9.53
C ASN A 816 25.30 -41.19 -9.39
N ILE A 817 24.96 -42.48 -9.32
CA ILE A 817 25.93 -43.58 -9.47
C ILE A 817 26.26 -43.75 -10.95
N ASP A 818 27.54 -43.87 -11.29
CA ASP A 818 27.97 -44.25 -12.63
C ASP A 818 27.61 -45.73 -12.83
N MET A 819 26.59 -45.97 -13.66
CA MET A 819 26.05 -47.31 -13.91
C MET A 819 26.92 -48.12 -14.89
N SER A 820 28.02 -47.55 -15.38
CA SER A 820 28.98 -48.26 -16.23
C SER A 820 29.55 -49.48 -15.49
N ALA A 821 29.58 -50.62 -16.15
CA ALA A 821 30.17 -51.84 -15.59
C ALA A 821 31.70 -51.77 -15.72
N PRO A 822 32.48 -52.00 -14.65
CA PRO A 822 33.93 -52.09 -14.75
C PRO A 822 34.33 -53.34 -15.55
N GLY A 823 35.35 -53.21 -16.39
CA GLY A 823 35.97 -54.33 -17.08
C GLY A 823 36.87 -55.16 -16.15
N ASP A 824 37.30 -56.34 -16.62
CA ASP A 824 38.09 -57.30 -15.83
C ASP A 824 39.37 -56.67 -15.25
N ARG A 825 40.06 -55.82 -16.03
CA ARG A 825 41.30 -55.14 -15.59
C ARG A 825 41.07 -54.11 -14.48
N THR A 826 39.92 -53.44 -14.47
CA THR A 826 39.55 -52.49 -13.41
C THR A 826 39.11 -53.22 -12.16
N LEU A 827 38.40 -54.35 -12.28
CA LEU A 827 38.08 -55.22 -11.16
C LEU A 827 39.35 -55.80 -10.51
N GLU A 828 40.32 -56.24 -11.32
CA GLU A 828 41.65 -56.65 -10.82
C GLU A 828 42.37 -55.51 -10.11
N LEU A 829 42.31 -54.30 -10.65
CA LEU A 829 42.91 -53.12 -10.04
C LEU A 829 42.29 -52.81 -8.66
N LEU A 830 40.95 -52.79 -8.56
CA LEU A 830 40.21 -52.58 -7.31
C LEU A 830 40.52 -53.67 -6.25
N ARG A 831 40.88 -54.88 -6.69
CA ARG A 831 41.33 -55.99 -5.83
C ARG A 831 42.83 -55.98 -5.53
N SER A 832 43.63 -55.16 -6.21
CA SER A 832 45.10 -55.18 -6.12
C SER A 832 45.69 -54.30 -5.01
N GLY A 833 44.86 -53.56 -4.26
CA GLY A 833 45.30 -52.60 -3.24
C GLY A 833 45.93 -51.31 -3.81
N ARG A 834 45.96 -51.15 -5.13
CA ARG A 834 46.56 -50.00 -5.83
C ARG A 834 45.54 -48.90 -6.14
N VAL A 835 44.49 -48.80 -5.34
CA VAL A 835 43.42 -47.81 -5.49
C VAL A 835 43.30 -46.97 -4.23
N ARG A 836 43.31 -45.65 -4.40
CA ARG A 836 43.06 -44.66 -3.34
C ARG A 836 41.78 -43.90 -3.63
N LEU A 837 41.03 -43.59 -2.59
CA LEU A 837 39.87 -42.71 -2.66
C LEU A 837 40.25 -41.40 -1.96
N MET A 838 40.46 -40.33 -2.73
CA MET A 838 40.97 -39.05 -2.23
C MET A 838 39.89 -37.98 -2.24
N PHE A 839 39.65 -37.35 -1.09
CA PHE A 839 38.62 -36.34 -0.90
C PHE A 839 39.22 -35.08 -0.31
N VAL A 840 38.81 -33.89 -0.76
CA VAL A 840 39.33 -32.64 -0.14
C VAL A 840 38.90 -32.58 1.32
N HIS A 841 37.64 -32.89 1.61
CA HIS A 841 37.16 -32.99 2.99
C HIS A 841 36.36 -34.26 3.25
N GLY A 842 36.51 -34.87 4.44
CA GLY A 842 35.82 -36.10 4.81
C GLY A 842 35.42 -36.22 6.28
N THR A 843 34.53 -37.18 6.59
CA THR A 843 34.31 -37.63 7.98
C THR A 843 34.95 -38.98 8.24
N GLU A 844 35.42 -39.18 9.46
CA GLU A 844 36.00 -40.45 9.89
C GLU A 844 34.97 -41.59 9.91
N THR A 845 33.74 -41.30 10.30
CA THR A 845 32.64 -42.28 10.28
C THR A 845 32.30 -42.71 8.85
N GLY A 846 32.29 -41.79 7.89
CA GLY A 846 32.16 -42.12 6.48
C GLY A 846 33.29 -43.03 6.02
N ARG A 847 34.53 -42.76 6.47
CA ARG A 847 35.75 -43.46 6.05
C ARG A 847 35.64 -44.93 6.42
N ILE A 848 35.29 -45.18 7.68
CA ILE A 848 35.05 -46.53 8.22
C ILE A 848 33.99 -47.25 7.38
N ARG A 849 32.84 -46.62 7.13
CA ARG A 849 31.75 -47.22 6.35
C ARG A 849 32.19 -47.62 4.94
N VAL A 850 32.92 -46.76 4.23
CA VAL A 850 33.37 -47.06 2.86
C VAL A 850 34.39 -48.18 2.84
N VAL A 851 35.34 -48.17 3.77
CA VAL A 851 36.34 -49.24 3.89
C VAL A 851 35.65 -50.59 4.20
N GLU A 852 34.70 -50.60 5.13
CA GLU A 852 33.89 -51.79 5.43
C GLU A 852 33.07 -52.25 4.21
N THR A 853 32.47 -51.31 3.48
CA THR A 853 31.70 -51.63 2.27
C THR A 853 32.59 -52.24 1.19
N ALA A 854 33.77 -51.64 0.94
CA ALA A 854 34.75 -52.15 -0.02
C ALA A 854 35.17 -53.58 0.32
N ARG A 855 35.45 -53.84 1.61
CA ARG A 855 35.82 -55.16 2.11
C ARG A 855 34.68 -56.16 1.94
N SER A 856 33.44 -55.78 2.24
CA SER A 856 32.27 -56.65 2.03
C SER A 856 31.99 -56.92 0.55
N ALA A 857 32.36 -56.00 -0.32
CA ALA A 857 32.20 -56.09 -1.77
C ALA A 857 33.35 -56.89 -2.46
N GLY A 858 34.31 -57.41 -1.69
CA GLY A 858 35.42 -58.21 -2.20
C GLY A 858 36.54 -57.42 -2.87
N PHE A 859 36.65 -56.11 -2.57
CA PHE A 859 37.80 -55.29 -2.95
C PHE A 859 38.87 -55.34 -1.85
N ALA A 860 40.12 -55.03 -2.22
CA ALA A 860 41.20 -54.90 -1.24
C ALA A 860 40.90 -53.74 -0.28
N ASP A 861 41.59 -53.68 0.87
CA ASP A 861 41.47 -52.56 1.80
C ASP A 861 41.86 -51.24 1.09
N LEU A 862 40.84 -50.52 0.61
CA LEU A 862 41.01 -49.27 -0.14
C LEU A 862 41.49 -48.18 0.81
N ASP A 863 42.53 -47.46 0.40
CA ASP A 863 43.06 -46.34 1.17
C ASP A 863 42.20 -45.09 0.93
N VAL A 864 41.43 -44.69 1.93
CA VAL A 864 40.54 -43.52 1.89
C VAL A 864 41.22 -42.36 2.60
N VAL A 865 41.61 -41.35 1.82
CA VAL A 865 42.40 -40.20 2.26
C VAL A 865 41.59 -38.93 2.12
N PHE A 866 41.62 -38.07 3.13
CA PHE A 866 41.11 -36.71 3.02
C PHE A 866 42.01 -35.70 3.73
N ASP A 867 42.08 -34.49 3.18
CA ASP A 867 42.97 -33.42 3.69
C ASP A 867 42.35 -32.67 4.87
N GLY A 868 41.06 -32.34 4.79
CA GLY A 868 40.32 -31.63 5.83
C GLY A 868 39.22 -32.48 6.47
N GLN A 869 39.07 -32.42 7.79
CA GLN A 869 37.91 -33.02 8.44
C GLN A 869 36.67 -32.14 8.20
N ILE A 870 35.56 -32.72 7.72
CA ILE A 870 34.26 -32.04 7.75
C ILE A 870 33.95 -31.80 9.23
N PRO A 871 33.82 -30.53 9.67
CA PRO A 871 33.59 -30.23 11.07
C PRO A 871 32.39 -31.02 11.58
N ALA A 872 32.52 -31.66 12.74
CA ALA A 872 31.40 -32.26 13.44
C ALA A 872 30.27 -31.22 13.60
N SER A 873 29.03 -31.69 13.71
CA SER A 873 27.85 -30.82 13.89
C SER A 873 28.20 -29.67 14.85
N PRO A 874 28.02 -28.40 14.44
CA PRO A 874 28.33 -27.30 15.34
C PRO A 874 27.58 -27.52 16.65
N ILE A 875 28.22 -27.21 17.77
CA ILE A 875 27.52 -27.15 19.06
C ILE A 875 26.53 -25.99 18.94
N LEU A 876 25.30 -26.33 18.55
CA LEU A 876 24.15 -25.45 18.49
C LEU A 876 23.51 -25.45 19.87
N SER A 877 23.05 -24.28 20.33
CA SER A 877 22.13 -24.24 21.44
C SER A 877 20.87 -25.06 21.10
N GLU A 878 20.22 -25.63 22.10
CA GLU A 878 18.97 -26.36 21.92
C GLU A 878 17.89 -25.48 21.23
N PRO A 879 17.71 -24.19 21.58
CA PRO A 879 16.81 -23.29 20.86
C PRO A 879 17.15 -23.12 19.37
N LEU A 880 18.42 -22.88 19.02
CA LEU A 880 18.81 -22.70 17.62
C LEU A 880 18.68 -23.99 16.83
N ARG A 881 19.06 -25.14 17.41
CA ARG A 881 18.88 -26.46 16.79
C ARG A 881 17.41 -26.77 16.55
N GLY A 882 16.56 -26.53 17.54
CA GLY A 882 15.11 -26.73 17.44
C GLY A 882 14.50 -25.91 16.29
N PHE A 883 14.81 -24.61 16.25
CA PHE A 883 14.33 -23.73 15.18
C PHE A 883 14.81 -24.16 13.78
N LEU A 884 16.11 -24.45 13.63
CA LEU A 884 16.67 -24.90 12.35
C LEU A 884 16.08 -26.24 11.90
N ALA A 885 15.82 -27.16 12.83
CA ALA A 885 15.18 -28.43 12.54
C ALA A 885 13.72 -28.24 12.09
N GLU A 886 12.98 -27.35 12.74
CA GLU A 886 11.60 -27.04 12.37
C GLU A 886 11.52 -26.45 10.95
N VAL A 887 12.35 -25.44 10.67
CA VAL A 887 12.46 -24.82 9.35
C VAL A 887 12.85 -25.86 8.30
N GLY A 888 13.94 -26.60 8.53
CA GLY A 888 14.44 -27.57 7.57
C GLY A 888 13.46 -28.71 7.28
N ARG A 889 12.79 -29.26 8.30
CA ARG A 889 11.73 -30.25 8.13
C ARG A 889 10.57 -29.68 7.31
N GLY A 890 10.13 -28.45 7.60
CA GLY A 890 9.06 -27.78 6.86
C GLY A 890 9.38 -27.60 5.38
N LEU A 891 10.58 -27.10 5.07
CA LEU A 891 11.03 -26.88 3.68
C LEU A 891 11.18 -28.20 2.92
N LEU A 892 11.80 -29.21 3.52
CA LEU A 892 11.96 -30.52 2.88
C LEU A 892 10.61 -31.21 2.68
N ARG A 893 9.68 -31.09 3.62
CA ARG A 893 8.31 -31.60 3.47
C ARG A 893 7.64 -31.00 2.24
N ALA A 894 7.66 -29.66 2.15
CA ALA A 894 7.05 -28.95 1.03
C ALA A 894 7.64 -29.38 -0.33
N ILE A 895 8.96 -29.54 -0.40
CA ILE A 895 9.64 -29.93 -1.66
C ILE A 895 9.44 -31.41 -2.02
N ARG A 896 9.52 -32.32 -1.04
CA ARG A 896 9.51 -33.77 -1.29
C ARG A 896 8.09 -34.35 -1.38
N HIS A 897 7.13 -33.77 -0.67
CA HIS A 897 5.79 -34.34 -0.49
C HIS A 897 4.65 -33.35 -0.78
N GLY A 898 4.93 -32.06 -0.99
CA GLY A 898 3.90 -31.04 -1.20
C GLY A 898 2.93 -30.94 -0.02
N ASP A 899 1.64 -30.74 -0.32
CA ASP A 899 0.56 -30.67 0.68
C ASP A 899 -0.02 -32.05 1.07
N GLY A 900 0.54 -33.14 0.55
CA GLY A 900 0.08 -34.49 0.81
C GLY A 900 0.35 -34.99 2.24
N PRO A 901 -0.36 -36.05 2.69
CA PRO A 901 -0.04 -36.73 3.94
C PRO A 901 1.34 -37.42 3.85
N VAL A 902 2.06 -37.43 4.96
CA VAL A 902 3.39 -38.03 5.09
C VAL A 902 3.28 -39.20 6.08
N ASP A 903 3.78 -40.37 5.70
CA ASP A 903 3.80 -41.53 6.60
C ASP A 903 4.92 -41.43 7.66
N ALA A 904 4.92 -42.34 8.63
CA ALA A 904 5.88 -42.29 9.74
C ALA A 904 7.34 -42.47 9.30
N ALA A 905 7.60 -43.24 8.24
CA ALA A 905 8.96 -43.49 7.76
C ALA A 905 9.50 -42.25 7.03
N ALA A 906 8.68 -41.62 6.20
CA ALA A 906 9.00 -40.37 5.53
C ALA A 906 9.17 -39.22 6.54
N ASP A 907 8.36 -39.17 7.61
CA ASP A 907 8.50 -38.15 8.65
C ASP A 907 9.79 -38.31 9.48
N ALA A 908 10.17 -39.56 9.79
CA ALA A 908 11.45 -39.86 10.41
C ALA A 908 12.63 -39.45 9.51
N ALA A 909 12.54 -39.69 8.19
CA ALA A 909 13.55 -39.26 7.23
C ALA A 909 13.67 -37.73 7.12
N LEU A 910 12.53 -37.02 7.08
CA LEU A 910 12.52 -35.55 7.11
C LEU A 910 13.16 -34.99 8.38
N THR A 911 12.90 -35.63 9.53
CA THR A 911 13.49 -35.26 10.82
C THR A 911 15.00 -35.49 10.85
N ALA A 912 15.47 -36.62 10.29
CA ALA A 912 16.89 -36.93 10.20
C ALA A 912 17.68 -35.95 9.29
N ASP A 913 17.01 -35.38 8.28
CA ASP A 913 17.61 -34.44 7.33
C ASP A 913 17.37 -32.96 7.71
N ALA A 914 16.63 -32.70 8.78
CA ALA A 914 16.11 -31.38 9.12
C ALA A 914 17.21 -30.34 9.35
N VAL A 915 18.30 -30.71 10.02
CA VAL A 915 19.47 -29.83 10.24
C VAL A 915 20.62 -30.15 9.29
N GLY A 916 20.36 -30.84 8.18
CA GLY A 916 21.36 -31.34 7.22
C GLY A 916 21.30 -32.85 7.14
N TYR A 917 21.59 -33.41 5.95
CA TYR A 917 21.38 -34.84 5.71
C TYR A 917 22.21 -35.71 6.65
N GLY A 918 21.56 -36.72 7.22
CA GLY A 918 22.19 -37.57 8.24
C GLY A 918 22.55 -36.85 9.54
N ASN A 919 21.86 -35.75 9.86
CA ASN A 919 22.03 -34.94 11.07
C ASN A 919 23.45 -34.34 11.25
N ILE A 920 24.21 -34.19 10.16
CA ILE A 920 25.57 -33.63 10.19
C ILE A 920 25.52 -32.12 10.47
N GLY A 921 24.79 -31.36 9.63
CA GLY A 921 24.55 -29.93 9.82
C GLY A 921 25.78 -29.05 9.83
N SER A 922 26.67 -29.22 8.84
CA SER A 922 27.85 -28.36 8.70
C SER A 922 27.48 -26.95 8.22
N VAL A 923 28.38 -25.98 8.44
CA VAL A 923 28.32 -24.65 7.82
C VAL A 923 29.40 -24.56 6.75
N MET A 924 29.37 -25.52 5.81
CA MET A 924 30.38 -25.68 4.77
C MET A 924 29.74 -25.50 3.40
N VAL A 925 30.36 -24.72 2.52
CA VAL A 925 29.90 -24.50 1.14
C VAL A 925 31.05 -24.59 0.15
N THR A 926 30.75 -24.92 -1.11
CA THR A 926 31.71 -24.77 -2.22
C THR A 926 31.46 -23.45 -2.92
N LEU A 927 32.34 -23.06 -3.86
CA LEU A 927 32.14 -21.85 -4.65
C LEU A 927 30.79 -21.80 -5.39
N THR A 928 30.18 -22.94 -5.71
CA THR A 928 29.00 -22.96 -6.59
C THR A 928 27.79 -23.73 -6.08
N SER A 929 27.86 -24.27 -4.85
CA SER A 929 26.74 -25.00 -4.25
C SER A 929 26.93 -25.19 -2.76
N ALA A 930 25.83 -25.33 -2.03
CA ALA A 930 25.83 -25.91 -0.69
C ALA A 930 25.71 -27.46 -0.76
N PRO A 931 26.49 -28.21 0.02
CA PRO A 931 26.36 -29.66 0.18
C PRO A 931 25.07 -30.06 0.91
N SER A 932 24.58 -31.29 0.68
CA SER A 932 23.37 -31.81 1.36
C SER A 932 23.50 -31.93 2.88
N HIS A 933 24.72 -32.14 3.37
CA HIS A 933 25.02 -32.25 4.79
C HIS A 933 25.20 -30.88 5.47
N ALA A 934 25.17 -29.78 4.70
CA ALA A 934 25.08 -28.44 5.29
C ALA A 934 23.69 -28.23 5.90
N ILE A 935 23.60 -27.33 6.89
CA ILE A 935 22.32 -26.99 7.54
C ILE A 935 21.26 -26.68 6.48
N THR A 936 20.17 -27.46 6.47
CA THR A 936 19.13 -27.40 5.43
C THR A 936 18.58 -26.01 5.21
N ALA A 937 18.31 -25.26 6.30
CA ALA A 937 17.80 -23.89 6.23
C ALA A 937 18.75 -22.90 5.52
N LEU A 938 20.05 -23.20 5.43
CA LEU A 938 21.00 -22.33 4.74
C LEU A 938 20.88 -22.38 3.22
N TRP A 939 20.39 -23.48 2.65
CA TRP A 939 20.44 -23.73 1.21
C TRP A 939 19.12 -24.10 0.55
N CYS A 940 18.16 -24.58 1.35
CA CYS A 940 16.86 -25.01 0.89
C CYS A 940 15.91 -23.79 0.85
N PRO A 941 15.42 -23.36 -0.33
CA PRO A 941 14.40 -22.33 -0.42
C PRO A 941 12.99 -22.89 -0.21
N GLY A 942 12.00 -22.03 -0.02
CA GLY A 942 10.60 -22.44 -0.09
C GLY A 942 9.69 -21.60 0.78
N VAL A 943 8.72 -22.26 1.41
CA VAL A 943 7.79 -21.64 2.35
C VAL A 943 7.86 -22.35 3.69
N TYR A 944 8.02 -21.57 4.75
CA TYR A 944 7.97 -22.03 6.14
C TYR A 944 6.97 -21.18 6.92
N ALA A 945 6.06 -21.82 7.67
CA ALA A 945 5.00 -21.16 8.42
C ALA A 945 4.17 -20.15 7.57
N GLY A 946 3.92 -20.46 6.30
CA GLY A 946 3.20 -19.58 5.36
C GLY A 946 4.03 -18.40 4.81
N GLN A 947 5.30 -18.30 5.20
CA GLN A 947 6.23 -17.24 4.83
C GLN A 947 7.28 -17.73 3.83
N PRO A 948 7.71 -16.90 2.87
CA PRO A 948 8.90 -17.18 2.07
C PRO A 948 10.13 -17.39 2.96
N TRP A 949 10.88 -18.44 2.66
CA TRP A 949 12.18 -18.72 3.22
C TRP A 949 13.26 -18.55 2.15
N LEU A 950 14.05 -17.50 2.30
CA LEU A 950 15.18 -17.21 1.43
C LEU A 950 16.43 -17.90 1.97
N PRO A 951 17.07 -18.81 1.22
CA PRO A 951 18.32 -19.41 1.65
C PRO A 951 19.48 -18.41 1.51
N LEU A 952 20.55 -18.58 2.28
CA LEU A 952 21.77 -17.80 2.07
C LEU A 952 22.60 -18.36 0.91
N PHE A 953 22.65 -19.68 0.77
CA PHE A 953 23.47 -20.41 -0.21
C PHE A 953 22.60 -21.26 -1.13
N LEU A 954 22.00 -20.67 -2.17
CA LEU A 954 21.13 -21.41 -3.08
C LEU A 954 21.85 -22.60 -3.73
N ARG A 955 21.36 -23.81 -3.45
CA ARG A 955 21.89 -25.07 -3.97
C ARG A 955 21.45 -25.29 -5.43
N ARG A 956 22.30 -25.91 -6.24
CA ARG A 956 21.96 -26.31 -7.62
C ARG A 956 20.74 -27.24 -7.67
N GLY A 957 19.83 -26.99 -8.60
CA GLY A 957 18.57 -27.72 -8.79
C GLY A 957 17.42 -27.23 -7.90
N TYR A 958 17.64 -26.20 -7.07
CA TYR A 958 16.63 -25.68 -6.13
C TYR A 958 16.09 -24.31 -6.50
N ARG A 959 16.62 -23.63 -7.52
CA ARG A 959 16.12 -22.34 -8.03
C ARG A 959 14.62 -22.33 -8.29
N LYS A 960 14.07 -23.41 -8.84
CA LYS A 960 12.63 -23.58 -9.13
C LYS A 960 11.71 -23.57 -7.90
N HIS A 961 12.29 -23.71 -6.70
CA HIS A 961 11.56 -23.71 -5.43
C HIS A 961 11.65 -22.36 -4.70
N LEU A 962 12.30 -21.35 -5.30
CA LEU A 962 12.38 -20.01 -4.74
C LEU A 962 10.99 -19.36 -4.68
N VAL A 963 10.71 -18.75 -3.52
CA VAL A 963 9.56 -17.89 -3.32
C VAL A 963 10.09 -16.57 -2.77
N PHE A 964 9.73 -15.46 -3.41
CA PHE A 964 10.10 -14.12 -2.94
C PHE A 964 9.01 -13.52 -2.03
N GLY A 965 9.43 -12.64 -1.11
CA GLY A 965 8.58 -12.02 -0.09
C GLY A 965 8.53 -10.52 -0.19
#